data_AF-A0A1Z9P8H2-F1
#
_entry.id   AF-A0A1Z9P8H2-F1
#
_cell.length_a   1.000
_cell.length_b   1.000
_cell.length_c   1.000
_cell.angle_alpha   90.00
_cell.angle_beta   90.00
_cell.angle_gamma   90.00
#
_symmetry.space_group_name_H-M   'P 1'
#
loop_
_entity.id
_entity.type
_entity.pdbx_description
1 polymer ?
#
loop_
_entity_poly.entity_id
_entity_poly.type
_entity_poly.pdbx_seq_one_letter_code
_entity_poly.pdbx_strand_id
1 'polypeptide(L)'
;MSKEFIFTAGFSFVVSFISDFLQPLANITFYALILSAALSALFLLLYLIKKDIRKKFSKYLMASITLMALSGFLYSAQDESNSEKGVLAANFPALGNLQQDLGMLEKDIAEIKESTLRTEELIESLAEDSKESINQTKELNETIKETNTVIVEQLEDINESFSEIFQLGGLIANPERPEEFYNNARIYELRGDYLNARRMYNQYFTFKLDYIDPHLRYQTFLKVQEGRAGALEIYNSLYEIDASPTIELARILLFDSKKRIQLLEQYIQKNKYFAPAYYELSKEYSKSRLGIQTLSDQKKELQFIELFLELHNQGYFLRYFIDKELAGSWISDSKERLKALKRLSNKLDGSRVTYTSQVSNRNFSLNLGFKEDIKEIFYKTSKESEYKSTGLDSWIDPKTGERAIKKWIDLPLKTTDEIISIKYLDINDIMQGPFEIIFNAKDAHVANAKSVLDMTRSSWILFNESPRSYYEYGEIEDLIGKDSDGNEIINLPYSSSPLPISSLETIKDQLKQNPSLKYRYLPQKTITKNYTSLYTSHLQSHSCGISEIKIGYDNNTPDKIIKLIECDPKNPFVVFGKPREEYQNMSDDQFAPCRGDVTKSYTDQPCQIDSGGGLQYILSIPNDIKYVTIKIKFKDDEEMIEKFLKEDHCDYTCQ
;
A
#
# COMPACT_ATOMS: atom_id res chain seq x y z
N MET A 1 26.34 -37.11 -48.66
CA MET A 1 25.53 -36.61 -47.52
C MET A 1 25.85 -35.12 -47.36
N SER A 2 24.87 -34.20 -47.45
CA SER A 2 25.16 -32.76 -47.32
C SER A 2 25.54 -32.44 -45.87
N LYS A 3 26.43 -31.46 -45.64
CA LYS A 3 26.81 -31.01 -44.28
C LYS A 3 25.58 -30.65 -43.43
N GLU A 4 24.54 -30.15 -44.09
CA GLU A 4 23.28 -29.77 -43.47
C GLU A 4 22.46 -30.96 -42.98
N PHE A 5 22.51 -32.11 -43.68
CA PHE A 5 21.86 -33.34 -43.23
C PHE A 5 22.47 -33.87 -41.93
N ILE A 6 23.81 -33.83 -41.83
CA ILE A 6 24.54 -34.27 -40.63
C ILE A 6 24.18 -33.37 -39.44
N PHE A 7 24.09 -32.05 -39.67
CA PHE A 7 23.72 -31.10 -38.62
C PHE A 7 22.27 -31.28 -38.14
N THR A 8 21.31 -31.47 -39.06
CA THR A 8 19.90 -31.68 -38.69
C THR A 8 19.68 -33.03 -37.98
N ALA A 9 20.33 -34.09 -38.44
CA ALA A 9 20.21 -35.41 -37.81
C ALA A 9 20.87 -35.43 -36.42
N GLY A 10 22.02 -34.76 -36.27
CA GLY A 10 22.69 -34.61 -34.97
C GLY A 10 21.84 -33.85 -33.96
N PHE A 11 21.20 -32.75 -34.38
CA PHE A 11 20.31 -31.98 -33.50
C PHE A 11 19.10 -32.81 -33.04
N SER A 12 18.42 -33.50 -33.96
CA SER A 12 17.27 -34.36 -33.60
C SER A 12 17.65 -35.50 -32.64
N PHE A 13 18.85 -36.05 -32.77
CA PHE A 13 19.35 -37.08 -31.86
C PHE A 13 19.56 -36.54 -30.44
N VAL A 14 20.20 -35.37 -30.30
CA VAL A 14 20.42 -34.71 -29.00
C VAL A 14 19.09 -34.38 -28.32
N VAL A 15 18.12 -33.85 -29.07
CA VAL A 15 16.80 -33.51 -28.51
C VAL A 15 16.06 -34.77 -28.04
N SER A 16 16.11 -35.87 -28.81
CA SER A 16 15.48 -37.13 -28.42
C SER A 16 16.15 -37.78 -27.21
N PHE A 17 17.47 -37.65 -27.11
CA PHE A 17 18.25 -38.10 -25.97
C PHE A 17 17.87 -37.33 -24.70
N ILE A 18 17.81 -36.00 -24.79
CA ILE A 18 17.44 -35.14 -23.66
C ILE A 18 16.00 -35.42 -23.21
N SER A 19 15.07 -35.63 -24.14
CA SER A 19 13.68 -35.93 -23.78
C SER A 19 13.54 -37.23 -23.00
N ASP A 20 14.30 -38.27 -23.37
CA ASP A 20 14.31 -39.56 -22.67
C ASP A 20 15.09 -39.50 -21.34
N PHE A 21 16.18 -38.73 -21.28
CA PHE A 21 16.94 -38.51 -20.05
C PHE A 21 16.16 -37.72 -18.98
N LEU A 22 15.16 -36.92 -19.36
CA LEU A 22 14.36 -36.14 -18.41
C LEU A 22 13.06 -36.84 -17.99
N GLN A 23 12.88 -38.11 -18.38
CA GLN A 23 11.70 -38.91 -18.06
C GLN A 23 11.34 -38.97 -16.55
N PRO A 24 12.31 -38.98 -15.59
CA PRO A 24 11.99 -38.94 -14.16
C PRO A 24 11.21 -37.70 -13.69
N LEU A 25 11.27 -36.59 -14.43
CA LEU A 25 10.57 -35.36 -14.07
C LEU A 25 9.13 -35.32 -14.60
N ALA A 26 8.91 -35.89 -15.79
CA ALA A 26 7.62 -35.97 -16.47
C ALA A 26 7.76 -36.84 -17.73
N ASN A 27 6.64 -37.23 -18.35
CA ASN A 27 6.64 -38.00 -19.61
C ASN A 27 7.00 -37.13 -20.83
N ILE A 28 8.21 -36.55 -20.83
CA ILE A 28 8.68 -35.56 -21.81
C ILE A 28 8.85 -36.21 -23.19
N THR A 29 9.20 -37.50 -23.25
CA THR A 29 9.31 -38.26 -24.50
C THR A 29 7.96 -38.29 -25.27
N PHE A 30 6.84 -38.43 -24.55
CA PHE A 30 5.49 -38.38 -25.15
C PHE A 30 5.16 -37.01 -25.75
N TYR A 31 5.45 -35.93 -25.03
CA TYR A 31 5.20 -34.58 -25.52
C TYR A 31 6.10 -34.22 -26.71
N ALA A 32 7.35 -34.67 -26.71
CA ALA A 32 8.27 -34.50 -27.84
C ALA A 32 7.75 -35.22 -29.11
N LEU A 33 7.16 -36.42 -28.96
CA LEU A 33 6.54 -37.15 -30.05
C LEU A 33 5.33 -36.41 -30.65
N ILE A 34 4.39 -35.94 -29.82
CA ILE A 34 3.21 -35.21 -30.30
C ILE A 34 3.61 -33.91 -31.00
N LEU A 35 4.53 -33.14 -30.40
CA LEU A 35 4.98 -31.86 -30.96
C LEU A 35 5.69 -32.06 -32.32
N SER A 36 6.56 -33.06 -32.42
CA SER A 36 7.28 -33.36 -33.66
C SER A 36 6.36 -33.89 -34.76
N ALA A 37 5.31 -34.63 -34.42
CA ALA A 37 4.27 -35.06 -35.35
C ALA A 37 3.48 -33.86 -35.93
N ALA A 38 3.06 -32.92 -35.08
CA ALA A 38 2.36 -31.72 -35.50
C ALA A 38 3.22 -30.84 -36.44
N LEU A 39 4.50 -30.66 -36.09
CA LEU A 39 5.45 -29.90 -36.92
C LEU A 39 5.75 -30.60 -38.24
N SER A 40 5.86 -31.92 -38.26
CA SER A 40 6.06 -32.70 -39.49
C SER A 40 4.89 -32.53 -40.45
N ALA A 41 3.65 -32.60 -39.95
CA ALA A 41 2.45 -32.37 -40.75
C ALA A 41 2.39 -30.95 -41.33
N LEU A 42 2.72 -29.94 -40.51
CA LEU A 42 2.77 -28.54 -40.94
C LEU A 42 3.82 -28.31 -42.03
N PHE A 43 5.04 -28.82 -41.86
CA PHE A 43 6.11 -28.65 -42.85
C PHE A 43 5.85 -29.45 -44.13
N LEU A 44 5.18 -30.59 -44.05
CA LEU A 44 4.77 -31.38 -45.21
C LEU A 44 3.72 -30.62 -46.04
N LEU A 45 2.76 -29.99 -45.38
CA LEU A 45 1.77 -29.12 -46.03
C LEU A 45 2.43 -27.93 -46.73
N LEU A 46 3.38 -27.25 -46.07
CA LEU A 46 4.15 -26.14 -46.66
C LEU A 46 5.03 -26.60 -47.85
N TYR A 47 5.59 -27.80 -47.78
CA TYR A 47 6.38 -28.39 -48.87
C TYR A 47 5.56 -28.63 -50.14
N LEU A 48 4.29 -29.03 -49.99
CA LEU A 48 3.40 -29.32 -51.11
C LEU A 48 2.95 -28.04 -51.85
N ILE A 49 2.63 -26.96 -51.12
CA ILE A 49 1.98 -25.75 -51.65
C ILE A 49 2.91 -24.85 -52.49
N LYS A 50 4.18 -24.64 -52.10
CA LYS A 50 5.06 -23.66 -52.78
C LYS A 50 6.35 -24.27 -53.31
N LYS A 51 6.44 -24.42 -54.63
CA LYS A 51 7.59 -25.01 -55.34
C LYS A 51 8.91 -24.26 -55.08
N ASP A 52 8.86 -22.94 -54.92
CA ASP A 52 10.04 -22.08 -54.68
C ASP A 52 10.62 -22.18 -53.26
N ILE A 53 9.82 -22.63 -52.29
CA ILE A 53 10.24 -22.70 -50.87
C ILE A 53 10.70 -24.12 -50.48
N ARG A 54 10.46 -25.13 -51.34
CA ARG A 54 10.81 -26.54 -51.09
C ARG A 54 12.26 -26.76 -50.69
N LYS A 55 13.22 -26.08 -51.33
CA LYS A 55 14.66 -26.20 -51.01
C LYS A 55 15.03 -25.60 -49.66
N LYS A 56 14.30 -24.60 -49.16
CA LYS A 56 14.56 -23.96 -47.86
C LYS A 56 13.95 -24.76 -46.70
N PHE A 57 12.77 -25.36 -46.90
CA PHE A 57 12.03 -26.05 -45.83
C PHE A 57 12.26 -27.57 -45.76
N SER A 58 12.86 -28.19 -46.78
CA SER A 58 13.17 -29.62 -46.76
C SER A 58 14.02 -30.05 -45.55
N LYS A 59 14.86 -29.17 -45.02
CA LYS A 59 15.71 -29.42 -43.85
C LYS A 59 14.92 -29.50 -42.55
N TYR A 60 13.94 -28.60 -42.37
CA TYR A 60 13.06 -28.59 -41.19
C TYR A 60 12.07 -29.75 -41.21
N LEU A 61 11.55 -30.07 -42.41
CA LEU A 61 10.74 -31.26 -42.60
C LEU A 61 11.52 -32.54 -42.27
N MET A 62 12.76 -32.68 -42.75
CA MET A 62 13.59 -33.82 -42.39
C MET A 62 13.87 -33.87 -40.88
N ALA A 63 14.27 -32.76 -40.26
CA ALA A 63 14.59 -32.71 -38.82
C ALA A 63 13.40 -33.13 -37.95
N SER A 64 12.19 -32.64 -38.27
CA SER A 64 10.95 -32.99 -37.54
C SER A 64 10.58 -34.46 -37.71
N ILE A 65 10.71 -35.02 -38.93
CA ILE A 65 10.47 -36.45 -39.17
C ILE A 65 11.48 -37.32 -38.42
N THR A 66 12.77 -36.98 -38.42
CA THR A 66 13.78 -37.73 -37.65
C THR A 66 13.55 -37.64 -36.15
N LEU A 67 13.14 -36.48 -35.63
CA LEU A 67 12.80 -36.32 -34.21
C LEU A 67 11.55 -37.14 -33.85
N MET A 68 10.53 -37.15 -34.71
CA MET A 68 9.32 -37.96 -34.54
C MET A 68 9.63 -39.46 -34.56
N ALA A 69 10.50 -39.91 -35.46
CA ALA A 69 10.92 -41.31 -35.54
C ALA A 69 11.71 -41.75 -34.30
N LEU A 70 12.66 -40.92 -33.84
CA LEU A 70 13.48 -41.23 -32.67
C LEU A 70 12.68 -41.19 -31.36
N SER A 71 11.88 -40.15 -31.14
CA SER A 71 10.99 -40.07 -29.97
C SER A 71 9.91 -41.14 -29.99
N GLY A 72 9.37 -41.48 -31.17
CA GLY A 72 8.40 -42.57 -31.32
C GLY A 72 9.02 -43.93 -31.03
N PHE A 73 10.26 -44.17 -31.45
CA PHE A 73 11.01 -45.38 -31.11
C PHE A 73 11.25 -45.48 -29.60
N LEU A 74 11.74 -44.40 -28.97
CA LEU A 74 12.00 -44.37 -27.53
C LEU A 74 10.71 -44.57 -26.72
N TYR A 75 9.63 -43.87 -27.07
CA TYR A 75 8.33 -44.03 -26.42
C TYR A 75 7.78 -45.46 -26.58
N SER A 76 7.91 -46.06 -27.76
CA SER A 76 7.41 -47.43 -28.00
C SER A 76 8.26 -48.51 -27.32
N ALA A 77 9.52 -48.20 -27.01
CA ALA A 77 10.42 -49.08 -26.27
C ALA A 77 10.26 -48.94 -24.74
N GLN A 78 9.34 -48.10 -24.26
CA GLN A 78 9.05 -47.97 -22.85
C GLN A 78 8.26 -49.18 -22.33
N ASP A 79 8.69 -49.73 -21.21
CA ASP A 79 8.02 -50.78 -20.45
C ASP A 79 7.96 -50.41 -18.96
N GLU A 80 7.31 -51.26 -18.17
CA GLU A 80 7.11 -51.03 -16.72
C GLU A 80 8.44 -50.92 -15.96
N SER A 81 9.54 -51.46 -16.49
CA SER A 81 10.87 -51.45 -15.85
C SER A 81 11.70 -50.19 -16.17
N ASN A 82 11.43 -49.51 -17.28
CA ASN A 82 12.24 -48.40 -17.77
C ASN A 82 11.48 -47.06 -17.89
N SER A 83 10.15 -47.07 -17.76
CA SER A 83 9.29 -45.89 -17.92
C SER A 83 9.61 -44.75 -16.94
N GLU A 84 10.12 -45.05 -15.74
CA GLU A 84 10.49 -44.06 -14.73
C GLU A 84 11.85 -43.39 -14.98
N LYS A 85 12.79 -44.08 -15.63
CA LYS A 85 14.16 -43.56 -15.87
C LYS A 85 14.40 -43.08 -17.31
N GLY A 86 13.57 -43.52 -18.25
CA GLY A 86 13.83 -43.39 -19.68
C GLY A 86 14.59 -44.61 -20.22
N VAL A 87 14.34 -44.94 -21.49
CA VAL A 87 14.85 -46.16 -22.15
C VAL A 87 16.37 -46.14 -22.26
N LEU A 88 16.98 -44.98 -22.50
CA LEU A 88 18.43 -44.84 -22.63
C LEU A 88 19.12 -44.96 -21.28
N ALA A 89 18.59 -44.31 -20.24
CA ALA A 89 19.19 -44.38 -18.91
C ALA A 89 19.02 -45.76 -18.24
N ALA A 90 17.93 -46.47 -18.55
CA ALA A 90 17.73 -47.85 -18.13
C ALA A 90 18.71 -48.84 -18.78
N ASN A 91 19.07 -48.61 -20.05
CA ASN A 91 19.97 -49.51 -20.80
C ASN A 91 21.46 -49.14 -20.72
N PHE A 92 21.79 -47.91 -20.34
CA PHE A 92 23.17 -47.43 -20.19
C PHE A 92 23.43 -46.98 -18.75
N PRO A 93 24.10 -47.82 -17.91
CA PRO A 93 24.31 -47.54 -16.49
C PRO A 93 24.99 -46.19 -16.19
N ALA A 94 25.88 -45.73 -17.07
CA ALA A 94 26.54 -44.43 -16.93
C ALA A 94 25.55 -43.25 -16.96
N LEU A 95 24.46 -43.37 -17.73
CA LEU A 95 23.42 -42.34 -17.83
C LEU A 95 22.47 -42.40 -16.64
N GLY A 96 22.11 -43.60 -16.17
CA GLY A 96 21.32 -43.78 -14.95
C GLY A 96 22.03 -43.22 -13.71
N ASN A 97 23.34 -43.44 -13.58
CA ASN A 97 24.14 -42.85 -12.49
C ASN A 97 24.17 -41.32 -12.59
N LEU A 98 24.27 -40.76 -13.81
CA LEU A 98 24.24 -39.32 -14.01
C LEU A 98 22.89 -38.69 -13.61
N GLN A 99 21.76 -39.33 -13.92
CA GLN A 99 20.44 -38.87 -13.45
C GLN A 99 20.35 -38.89 -11.91
N GLN A 100 20.93 -39.92 -11.30
CA GLN A 100 20.96 -40.08 -9.85
C GLN A 100 21.85 -39.01 -9.19
N ASP A 101 23.04 -38.75 -9.74
CA ASP A 101 23.98 -37.73 -9.25
C ASP A 101 23.42 -36.30 -9.41
N LEU A 102 22.55 -36.08 -10.42
CA LEU A 102 21.81 -34.84 -10.62
C LEU A 102 20.59 -34.70 -9.68
N GLY A 103 20.37 -35.65 -8.77
CA GLY A 103 19.27 -35.62 -7.79
C GLY A 103 17.89 -35.86 -8.41
N MET A 104 17.82 -36.44 -9.61
CA MET A 104 16.57 -36.61 -10.37
C MET A 104 15.84 -37.91 -10.03
N LEU A 105 16.33 -38.68 -9.05
CA LEU A 105 15.72 -39.92 -8.59
C LEU A 105 15.44 -39.84 -7.09
N GLU A 106 14.16 -39.71 -6.74
CA GLU A 106 13.66 -39.72 -5.36
C GLU A 106 13.79 -41.11 -4.75
N LYS A 107 14.77 -41.26 -3.87
CA LYS A 107 14.78 -42.31 -2.87
C LYS A 107 13.94 -41.79 -1.70
N ASP A 108 12.61 -41.99 -1.72
CA ASP A 108 11.68 -41.99 -0.55
C ASP A 108 10.17 -42.21 -0.92
N ILE A 109 9.83 -43.00 -1.95
CA ILE A 109 8.41 -43.20 -2.38
C ILE A 109 7.74 -44.47 -1.81
N ALA A 110 8.45 -45.33 -1.05
CA ALA A 110 7.80 -46.51 -0.44
C ALA A 110 6.96 -46.15 0.80
N GLU A 111 7.39 -45.18 1.61
CA GLU A 111 6.67 -44.74 2.82
C GLU A 111 5.51 -43.79 2.48
N ILE A 112 5.65 -43.01 1.40
CA ILE A 112 4.62 -42.11 0.89
C ILE A 112 3.45 -42.90 0.30
N LYS A 113 3.69 -44.03 -0.40
CA LYS A 113 2.65 -44.82 -1.06
C LYS A 113 1.69 -45.52 -0.08
N GLU A 114 2.21 -45.95 1.08
CA GLU A 114 1.38 -46.51 2.15
C GLU A 114 0.61 -45.40 2.89
N SER A 115 1.22 -44.23 3.10
CA SER A 115 0.52 -43.09 3.68
C SER A 115 -0.54 -42.50 2.73
N THR A 116 -0.33 -42.52 1.42
CA THR A 116 -1.30 -42.05 0.42
C THR A 116 -2.44 -43.04 0.26
N LEU A 117 -2.19 -44.35 0.26
CA LEU A 117 -3.26 -45.35 0.27
C LEU A 117 -4.15 -45.24 1.52
N ARG A 118 -3.54 -45.10 2.72
CA ARG A 118 -4.32 -44.87 3.95
C ARG A 118 -5.01 -43.51 3.97
N THR A 119 -4.42 -42.48 3.35
CA THR A 119 -5.04 -41.15 3.26
C THR A 119 -6.16 -41.13 2.23
N GLU A 120 -6.04 -41.85 1.12
CA GLU A 120 -7.09 -42.03 0.11
C GLU A 120 -8.26 -42.84 0.68
N GLU A 121 -8.00 -43.93 1.39
CA GLU A 121 -9.03 -44.75 2.05
C GLU A 121 -9.74 -43.97 3.18
N LEU A 122 -9.00 -43.18 3.95
CA LEU A 122 -9.58 -42.28 4.96
C LEU A 122 -10.33 -41.09 4.33
N ILE A 123 -9.86 -40.55 3.20
CA ILE A 123 -10.55 -39.50 2.45
C ILE A 123 -11.83 -40.05 1.82
N GLU A 124 -11.82 -41.30 1.34
CA GLU A 124 -12.99 -41.95 0.76
C GLU A 124 -14.03 -42.28 1.84
N SER A 125 -13.62 -42.80 3.00
CA SER A 125 -14.51 -43.00 4.14
C SER A 125 -15.03 -41.67 4.71
N LEU A 126 -14.18 -40.64 4.82
CA LEU A 126 -14.61 -39.29 5.22
C LEU A 126 -15.52 -38.63 4.17
N ALA A 127 -15.33 -38.92 2.88
CA ALA A 127 -16.20 -38.42 1.82
C ALA A 127 -17.55 -39.14 1.81
N GLU A 128 -17.59 -40.43 2.17
CA GLU A 128 -18.81 -41.21 2.33
C GLU A 128 -19.57 -40.80 3.59
N ASP A 129 -18.89 -40.71 4.74
CA ASP A 129 -19.45 -40.17 6.00
C ASP A 129 -19.90 -38.71 5.84
N SER A 130 -19.15 -37.90 5.08
CA SER A 130 -19.55 -36.53 4.76
C SER A 130 -20.73 -36.50 3.80
N LYS A 131 -20.85 -37.41 2.84
CA LYS A 131 -22.02 -37.52 1.95
C LYS A 131 -23.24 -37.99 2.72
N GLU A 132 -23.09 -38.95 3.63
CA GLU A 132 -24.16 -39.42 4.49
C GLU A 132 -24.59 -38.32 5.46
N SER A 133 -23.65 -37.62 6.11
CA SER A 133 -23.95 -36.46 6.96
C SER A 133 -24.57 -35.31 6.17
N ILE A 134 -24.13 -35.04 4.93
CA ILE A 134 -24.75 -34.05 4.03
C ILE A 134 -26.15 -34.49 3.62
N ASN A 135 -26.39 -35.77 3.34
CA ASN A 135 -27.71 -36.29 2.98
C ASN A 135 -28.64 -36.29 4.18
N GLN A 136 -28.19 -36.69 5.37
CA GLN A 136 -28.93 -36.56 6.62
C GLN A 136 -29.23 -35.09 6.95
N THR A 137 -28.28 -34.18 6.70
CA THR A 137 -28.48 -32.73 6.88
C THR A 137 -29.46 -32.17 5.84
N LYS A 138 -29.44 -32.68 4.60
CA LYS A 138 -30.39 -32.31 3.55
C LYS A 138 -31.78 -32.85 3.85
N GLU A 139 -31.90 -34.11 4.24
CA GLU A 139 -33.15 -34.76 4.62
C GLU A 139 -33.74 -34.12 5.88
N LEU A 140 -32.91 -33.79 6.88
CA LEU A 140 -33.32 -33.01 8.05
C LEU A 140 -33.74 -31.59 7.65
N ASN A 141 -33.01 -30.93 6.74
CA ASN A 141 -33.41 -29.61 6.24
C ASN A 141 -34.68 -29.65 5.39
N GLU A 142 -34.91 -30.70 4.62
CA GLU A 142 -36.14 -30.92 3.84
C GLU A 142 -37.30 -31.23 4.77
N THR A 143 -37.11 -32.09 5.78
CA THR A 143 -38.12 -32.37 6.81
C THR A 143 -38.44 -31.12 7.64
N ILE A 144 -37.44 -30.35 8.03
CA ILE A 144 -37.61 -29.04 8.69
C ILE A 144 -38.32 -28.07 7.74
N LYS A 145 -38.01 -28.07 6.44
CA LYS A 145 -38.64 -27.20 5.46
C LYS A 145 -40.10 -27.59 5.22
N GLU A 146 -40.43 -28.87 5.13
CA GLU A 146 -41.80 -29.39 5.02
C GLU A 146 -42.60 -29.11 6.28
N THR A 147 -42.05 -29.39 7.46
CA THR A 147 -42.69 -29.08 8.75
C THR A 147 -42.87 -27.57 8.91
N ASN A 148 -41.87 -26.77 8.52
CA ASN A 148 -41.99 -25.32 8.47
C ASN A 148 -43.02 -24.88 7.44
N THR A 149 -43.20 -25.57 6.32
CA THR A 149 -44.20 -25.22 5.30
C THR A 149 -45.61 -25.45 5.83
N VAL A 150 -45.87 -26.58 6.50
CA VAL A 150 -47.17 -26.86 7.14
C VAL A 150 -47.46 -25.89 8.28
N ILE A 151 -46.46 -25.56 9.10
CA ILE A 151 -46.60 -24.53 10.16
C ILE A 151 -46.81 -23.14 9.53
N VAL A 152 -46.12 -22.81 8.43
CA VAL A 152 -46.27 -21.54 7.72
C VAL A 152 -47.65 -21.41 7.09
N GLU A 153 -48.20 -22.48 6.50
CA GLU A 153 -49.57 -22.51 5.96
C GLU A 153 -50.61 -22.28 7.07
N GLN A 154 -50.49 -22.97 8.21
CA GLN A 154 -51.36 -22.74 9.37
C GLN A 154 -51.22 -21.32 9.96
N LEU A 155 -50.01 -20.77 9.97
CA LEU A 155 -49.75 -19.40 10.40
C LEU A 155 -50.22 -18.36 9.37
N GLU A 156 -50.26 -18.68 8.07
CA GLU A 156 -50.84 -17.85 7.02
C GLU A 156 -52.36 -17.78 7.15
N ASP A 157 -53.04 -18.92 7.34
CA ASP A 157 -54.49 -18.97 7.60
C ASP A 157 -54.87 -18.13 8.83
N ILE A 158 -54.10 -18.25 9.92
CA ILE A 158 -54.27 -17.43 11.13
C ILE A 158 -54.06 -15.94 10.80
N ASN A 159 -53.05 -15.60 10.01
CA ASN A 159 -52.73 -14.23 9.65
C ASN A 159 -53.77 -13.58 8.71
N GLU A 160 -54.39 -14.35 7.82
CA GLU A 160 -55.56 -13.93 7.05
C GLU A 160 -56.76 -13.67 7.97
N SER A 161 -57.03 -14.58 8.92
CA SER A 161 -58.10 -14.42 9.90
C SER A 161 -57.94 -13.17 10.76
N PHE A 162 -56.71 -12.86 11.20
CA PHE A 162 -56.40 -11.59 11.89
C PHE A 162 -56.82 -10.37 11.05
N SER A 163 -56.49 -10.38 9.75
CA SER A 163 -56.77 -9.26 8.85
C SER A 163 -58.27 -9.04 8.65
N GLU A 164 -59.05 -10.11 8.51
CA GLU A 164 -60.51 -10.05 8.39
C GLU A 164 -61.17 -9.51 9.67
N ILE A 165 -60.77 -10.02 10.83
CA ILE A 165 -61.37 -9.63 12.12
C ILE A 165 -61.08 -8.16 12.44
N PHE A 166 -59.86 -7.67 12.17
CA PHE A 166 -59.51 -6.27 12.39
C PHE A 166 -60.37 -5.31 11.55
N GLN A 167 -60.79 -5.70 10.34
CA GLN A 167 -61.67 -4.88 9.50
C GLN A 167 -63.09 -4.78 10.05
N LEU A 168 -63.56 -5.77 10.81
CA LEU A 168 -64.89 -5.76 11.43
C LEU A 168 -64.99 -4.77 12.61
N GLY A 169 -63.86 -4.43 13.26
CA GLY A 169 -63.73 -3.29 14.17
C GLY A 169 -64.56 -3.35 15.47
N GLY A 170 -65.05 -4.52 15.86
CA GLY A 170 -65.95 -4.71 17.01
C GLY A 170 -65.36 -5.54 18.16
N LEU A 171 -66.00 -5.47 19.33
CA LEU A 171 -65.75 -6.41 20.43
C LEU A 171 -66.45 -7.74 20.14
N ILE A 172 -65.71 -8.83 20.32
CA ILE A 172 -66.21 -10.20 20.21
C ILE A 172 -66.63 -10.65 21.60
N ALA A 173 -67.90 -11.00 21.79
CA ALA A 173 -68.47 -11.23 23.11
C ALA A 173 -67.88 -12.45 23.84
N ASN A 174 -67.58 -13.53 23.10
CA ASN A 174 -67.04 -14.78 23.62
C ASN A 174 -65.81 -15.20 22.80
N PRO A 175 -64.64 -14.57 23.00
CA PRO A 175 -63.44 -14.93 22.27
C PRO A 175 -62.96 -16.33 22.68
N GLU A 176 -62.67 -17.18 21.71
CA GLU A 176 -62.14 -18.54 21.89
C GLU A 176 -60.81 -18.73 21.17
N ARG A 177 -60.55 -17.93 20.12
CA ARG A 177 -59.36 -18.04 19.27
C ARG A 177 -58.34 -16.94 19.54
N PRO A 178 -57.04 -17.17 19.32
CA PRO A 178 -56.01 -16.16 19.59
C PRO A 178 -56.27 -14.85 18.86
N GLU A 179 -56.74 -14.90 17.61
CA GLU A 179 -57.06 -13.72 16.82
C GLU A 179 -58.18 -12.85 17.41
N GLU A 180 -59.17 -13.48 18.03
CA GLU A 180 -60.28 -12.80 18.69
C GLU A 180 -59.83 -12.12 20.00
N PHE A 181 -59.01 -12.81 20.79
CA PHE A 181 -58.42 -12.25 22.02
C PHE A 181 -57.54 -11.04 21.72
N TYR A 182 -56.67 -11.11 20.71
CA TYR A 182 -55.82 -9.99 20.33
C TYR A 182 -56.63 -8.82 19.77
N ASN A 183 -57.63 -9.06 18.91
CA ASN A 183 -58.54 -8.02 18.44
C ASN A 183 -59.24 -7.31 19.60
N ASN A 184 -59.83 -8.08 20.53
CA ASN A 184 -60.47 -7.51 21.72
C ASN A 184 -59.49 -6.69 22.57
N ALA A 185 -58.26 -7.18 22.77
CA ALA A 185 -57.22 -6.47 23.49
C ALA A 185 -56.97 -5.08 22.86
N ARG A 186 -56.89 -5.02 21.53
CA ARG A 186 -56.69 -3.79 20.77
C ARG A 186 -57.87 -2.83 20.86
N ILE A 187 -59.11 -3.34 20.76
CA ILE A 187 -60.30 -2.49 20.89
C ILE A 187 -60.42 -1.92 22.31
N TYR A 188 -60.16 -2.71 23.35
CA TYR A 188 -60.14 -2.22 24.72
C TYR A 188 -59.02 -1.19 24.96
N GLU A 189 -57.82 -1.43 24.41
CA GLU A 189 -56.70 -0.48 24.48
C GLU A 189 -57.07 0.87 23.83
N LEU A 190 -57.66 0.86 22.64
CA LEU A 190 -58.11 2.08 21.94
C LEU A 190 -59.22 2.82 22.68
N ARG A 191 -60.06 2.10 23.44
CA ARG A 191 -61.13 2.69 24.28
C ARG A 191 -60.63 3.18 25.63
N GLY A 192 -59.36 2.96 25.97
CA GLY A 192 -58.80 3.30 27.28
C GLY A 192 -59.19 2.34 28.41
N ASP A 193 -59.82 1.20 28.09
CA ASP A 193 -60.16 0.16 29.08
C ASP A 193 -58.98 -0.77 29.30
N TYR A 194 -57.99 -0.26 30.03
CA TYR A 194 -56.69 -0.93 30.18
C TYR A 194 -56.77 -2.24 30.96
N LEU A 195 -57.71 -2.38 31.90
CA LEU A 195 -57.87 -3.62 32.67
C LEU A 195 -58.32 -4.76 31.77
N ASN A 196 -59.35 -4.52 30.93
CA ASN A 196 -59.82 -5.55 30.00
C ASN A 196 -58.83 -5.77 28.86
N ALA A 197 -58.17 -4.73 28.35
CA ALA A 197 -57.10 -4.87 27.37
C ALA A 197 -56.01 -5.82 27.86
N ARG A 198 -55.51 -5.62 29.10
CA ARG A 198 -54.50 -6.46 29.73
C ARG A 198 -54.96 -7.90 29.88
N ARG A 199 -56.20 -8.13 30.32
CA ARG A 199 -56.77 -9.48 30.44
C ARG A 199 -56.78 -10.19 29.08
N MET A 200 -57.21 -9.51 28.03
CA MET A 200 -57.25 -10.08 26.68
C MET A 200 -55.86 -10.36 26.11
N TYR A 201 -54.88 -9.47 26.32
CA TYR A 201 -53.47 -9.71 25.97
C TYR A 201 -52.91 -10.95 26.69
N ASN A 202 -53.12 -11.08 27.99
CA ASN A 202 -52.63 -12.24 28.74
C ASN A 202 -53.28 -13.54 28.27
N GLN A 203 -54.58 -13.54 27.94
CA GLN A 203 -55.25 -14.70 27.34
C GLN A 203 -54.64 -15.06 25.98
N TYR A 204 -54.41 -14.06 25.12
CA TYR A 204 -53.72 -14.25 23.84
C TYR A 204 -52.35 -14.94 24.01
N PHE A 205 -51.54 -14.53 24.99
CA PHE A 205 -50.22 -15.14 25.19
C PHE A 205 -50.26 -16.57 25.74
N THR A 206 -51.40 -17.06 26.23
CA THR A 206 -51.51 -18.49 26.64
C THR A 206 -51.44 -19.46 25.47
N PHE A 207 -51.69 -18.99 24.24
CA PHE A 207 -51.60 -19.78 23.01
C PHE A 207 -50.15 -19.99 22.52
N LYS A 208 -49.15 -19.31 23.13
CA LYS A 208 -47.71 -19.49 22.86
C LYS A 208 -47.33 -19.36 21.38
N LEU A 209 -47.92 -18.40 20.69
CA LEU A 209 -47.60 -18.11 19.29
C LEU A 209 -46.29 -17.32 19.20
N ASP A 210 -45.49 -17.58 18.17
CA ASP A 210 -44.16 -16.97 18.00
C ASP A 210 -44.20 -15.54 17.43
N TYR A 211 -45.35 -14.87 17.39
CA TYR A 211 -45.48 -13.52 16.85
C TYR A 211 -44.92 -12.45 17.79
N ILE A 212 -43.93 -11.69 17.32
CA ILE A 212 -43.23 -10.68 18.12
C ILE A 212 -44.02 -9.38 18.25
N ASP A 213 -44.84 -9.01 17.28
CA ASP A 213 -45.52 -7.72 17.23
C ASP A 213 -46.59 -7.52 18.32
N PRO A 214 -47.41 -8.52 18.71
CA PRO A 214 -48.23 -8.44 19.92
C PRO A 214 -47.41 -8.18 21.18
N HIS A 215 -46.23 -8.80 21.30
CA HIS A 215 -45.35 -8.58 22.45
C HIS A 215 -44.81 -7.14 22.49
N LEU A 216 -44.33 -6.62 21.35
CA LEU A 216 -43.84 -5.24 21.24
C LEU A 216 -44.94 -4.21 21.53
N ARG A 217 -46.17 -4.48 21.07
CA ARG A 217 -47.35 -3.65 21.36
C ARG A 217 -47.68 -3.69 22.85
N TYR A 218 -47.77 -4.88 23.42
CA TYR A 218 -48.09 -5.05 24.85
C TYR A 218 -47.02 -4.41 25.74
N GLN A 219 -45.74 -4.49 25.39
CA GLN A 219 -44.71 -3.73 26.10
C GLN A 219 -44.95 -2.23 26.05
N THR A 220 -45.35 -1.70 24.90
CA THR A 220 -45.66 -0.28 24.75
C THR A 220 -46.84 0.11 25.65
N PHE A 221 -47.89 -0.70 25.66
CA PHE A 221 -49.02 -0.57 26.59
C PHE A 221 -48.56 -0.59 28.06
N LEU A 222 -47.78 -1.59 28.48
CA LEU A 222 -47.30 -1.72 29.85
C LEU A 222 -46.38 -0.58 30.27
N LYS A 223 -45.49 -0.11 29.38
CA LYS A 223 -44.61 1.03 29.65
C LYS A 223 -45.39 2.31 29.93
N VAL A 224 -46.55 2.51 29.29
CA VAL A 224 -47.43 3.66 29.57
C VAL A 224 -48.07 3.55 30.95
N GLN A 225 -48.44 2.33 31.37
CA GLN A 225 -49.14 2.11 32.65
C GLN A 225 -48.19 2.08 33.86
N GLU A 226 -47.08 1.34 33.74
CA GLU A 226 -46.23 0.93 34.88
C GLU A 226 -44.75 1.29 34.67
N GLY A 227 -44.44 1.95 33.55
CA GLY A 227 -43.06 2.23 33.15
C GLY A 227 -42.31 0.98 32.69
N ARG A 228 -41.04 1.17 32.35
CA ARG A 228 -40.17 0.10 31.82
C ARG A 228 -39.89 -0.99 32.86
N ALA A 229 -39.76 -0.63 34.13
CA ALA A 229 -39.47 -1.58 35.20
C ALA A 229 -40.65 -2.53 35.44
N GLY A 230 -41.88 -2.00 35.53
CA GLY A 230 -43.09 -2.83 35.65
C GLY A 230 -43.31 -3.73 34.44
N ALA A 231 -43.09 -3.21 33.23
CA ALA A 231 -43.11 -4.03 32.02
C ALA A 231 -42.09 -5.18 32.07
N LEU A 232 -40.88 -4.93 32.59
CA LEU A 232 -39.84 -5.96 32.74
C LEU A 232 -40.23 -7.03 33.77
N GLU A 233 -40.83 -6.64 34.89
CA GLU A 233 -41.33 -7.58 35.91
C GLU A 233 -42.35 -8.54 35.29
N ILE A 234 -43.31 -8.02 34.54
CA ILE A 234 -44.32 -8.83 33.85
C ILE A 234 -43.67 -9.81 32.86
N TYR A 235 -42.69 -9.35 32.09
CA TYR A 235 -42.00 -10.21 31.12
C TYR A 235 -41.03 -11.22 31.77
N ASN A 236 -40.52 -10.95 32.97
CA ASN A 236 -39.81 -11.95 33.75
C ASN A 236 -40.76 -13.09 34.15
N SER A 237 -41.94 -12.76 34.68
CA SER A 237 -42.96 -13.75 35.05
C SER A 237 -43.47 -14.53 33.84
N LEU A 238 -43.67 -13.87 32.69
CA LEU A 238 -44.03 -14.57 31.45
C LEU A 238 -42.93 -15.54 31.00
N TYR A 239 -41.66 -15.14 31.10
CA TYR A 239 -40.53 -15.98 30.73
C TYR A 239 -40.33 -17.20 31.64
N GLU A 240 -40.65 -17.08 32.93
CA GLU A 240 -40.64 -18.22 33.86
C GLU A 240 -41.69 -19.28 33.49
N ILE A 241 -42.81 -18.86 32.92
CA ILE A 241 -43.90 -19.75 32.47
C ILE A 241 -43.61 -20.31 31.07
N ASP A 242 -43.09 -19.48 30.17
CA ASP A 242 -42.76 -19.83 28.80
C ASP A 242 -41.44 -19.20 28.37
N ALA A 243 -40.41 -20.04 28.24
CA ALA A 243 -39.06 -19.65 27.84
C ALA A 243 -38.86 -19.67 26.30
N SER A 244 -39.93 -19.42 25.54
CA SER A 244 -39.89 -19.36 24.07
C SER A 244 -38.94 -18.24 23.59
N PRO A 245 -38.29 -18.42 22.41
CA PRO A 245 -37.36 -17.43 21.88
C PRO A 245 -37.99 -16.03 21.73
N THR A 246 -39.26 -15.96 21.33
CA THR A 246 -40.01 -14.71 21.16
C THR A 246 -40.19 -13.95 22.49
N ILE A 247 -40.57 -14.65 23.57
CA ILE A 247 -40.69 -14.03 24.90
C ILE A 247 -39.31 -13.64 25.45
N GLU A 248 -38.30 -14.48 25.23
CA GLU A 248 -36.92 -14.18 25.62
C GLU A 248 -36.44 -12.87 24.97
N LEU A 249 -36.61 -12.74 23.65
CA LEU A 249 -36.25 -11.51 22.93
C LEU A 249 -37.04 -10.32 23.47
N ALA A 250 -38.37 -10.43 23.60
CA ALA A 250 -39.21 -9.36 24.11
C ALA A 250 -38.70 -8.89 25.48
N ARG A 251 -38.46 -9.82 26.42
CA ARG A 251 -37.88 -9.51 27.73
C ARG A 251 -36.54 -8.77 27.63
N ILE A 252 -35.64 -9.22 26.75
CA ILE A 252 -34.32 -8.59 26.55
C ILE A 252 -34.46 -7.10 26.14
N LEU A 253 -35.46 -6.75 25.32
CA LEU A 253 -35.64 -5.37 24.83
C LEU A 253 -35.95 -4.35 25.93
N LEU A 254 -36.41 -4.82 27.10
CA LEU A 254 -36.80 -3.96 28.23
C LEU A 254 -35.60 -3.54 29.11
N PHE A 255 -34.45 -4.22 29.03
CA PHE A 255 -33.24 -3.83 29.75
C PHE A 255 -32.65 -2.50 29.27
N ASP A 256 -31.75 -1.91 30.06
CA ASP A 256 -30.94 -0.77 29.66
C ASP A 256 -30.01 -1.13 28.49
N SER A 257 -29.51 -0.13 27.76
CA SER A 257 -28.75 -0.37 26.52
C SER A 257 -27.54 -1.29 26.72
N LYS A 258 -26.72 -1.06 27.76
CA LYS A 258 -25.51 -1.86 27.99
C LYS A 258 -25.87 -3.32 28.26
N LYS A 259 -26.85 -3.55 29.13
CA LYS A 259 -27.28 -4.92 29.44
C LYS A 259 -28.00 -5.58 28.26
N ARG A 260 -28.82 -4.82 27.53
CA ARG A 260 -29.56 -5.29 26.36
C ARG A 260 -28.64 -5.74 25.24
N ILE A 261 -27.57 -4.98 24.94
CA ILE A 261 -26.56 -5.39 23.94
C ILE A 261 -25.96 -6.73 24.33
N GLN A 262 -25.50 -6.87 25.58
CA GLN A 262 -24.90 -8.12 26.07
C GLN A 262 -25.87 -9.31 25.93
N LEU A 263 -27.13 -9.12 26.31
CA LEU A 263 -28.13 -10.18 26.25
C LEU A 263 -28.54 -10.51 24.80
N LEU A 264 -28.64 -9.51 23.91
CA LEU A 264 -28.91 -9.73 22.48
C LEU A 264 -27.78 -10.49 21.80
N GLU A 265 -26.52 -10.16 22.10
CA GLU A 265 -25.36 -10.91 21.58
C GLU A 265 -25.39 -12.38 22.02
N GLN A 266 -25.68 -12.64 23.30
CA GLN A 266 -25.85 -14.01 23.83
C GLN A 266 -27.04 -14.72 23.18
N TYR A 267 -28.17 -14.03 23.03
CA TYR A 267 -29.37 -14.58 22.42
C TYR A 267 -29.14 -14.99 20.97
N ILE A 268 -28.44 -14.16 20.19
CA ILE A 268 -28.11 -14.44 18.78
C ILE A 268 -27.21 -15.66 18.64
N GLN A 269 -26.25 -15.86 19.57
CA GLN A 269 -25.40 -17.05 19.57
C GLN A 269 -26.23 -18.35 19.71
N LYS A 270 -27.27 -18.32 20.56
CA LYS A 270 -28.19 -19.43 20.80
C LYS A 270 -29.23 -19.59 19.67
N ASN A 271 -29.71 -18.48 19.11
CA ASN A 271 -30.83 -18.44 18.17
C ASN A 271 -30.42 -17.81 16.82
N LYS A 272 -29.47 -18.43 16.14
CA LYS A 272 -28.80 -17.86 14.94
C LYS A 272 -29.73 -17.46 13.80
N TYR A 273 -30.90 -18.12 13.67
CA TYR A 273 -31.89 -17.85 12.62
C TYR A 273 -33.05 -16.94 13.09
N PHE A 274 -32.96 -16.34 14.28
CA PHE A 274 -33.99 -15.44 14.78
C PHE A 274 -33.76 -14.02 14.25
N ALA A 275 -34.16 -13.76 12.99
CA ALA A 275 -33.89 -12.50 12.30
C ALA A 275 -34.27 -11.23 13.10
N PRO A 276 -35.43 -11.16 13.82
CA PRO A 276 -35.78 -9.96 14.58
C PRO A 276 -34.72 -9.50 15.59
N ALA A 277 -33.92 -10.41 16.14
CA ALA A 277 -32.88 -10.07 17.09
C ALA A 277 -31.71 -9.29 16.45
N TYR A 278 -31.33 -9.64 15.22
CA TYR A 278 -30.29 -8.92 14.47
C TYR A 278 -30.73 -7.50 14.13
N TYR A 279 -31.99 -7.31 13.76
CA TYR A 279 -32.54 -5.97 13.55
C TYR A 279 -32.48 -5.13 14.83
N GLU A 280 -32.96 -5.65 15.96
CA GLU A 280 -32.95 -4.91 17.23
C GLU A 280 -31.55 -4.64 17.76
N LEU A 281 -30.60 -5.57 17.56
CA LEU A 281 -29.19 -5.34 17.90
C LEU A 281 -28.55 -4.30 16.97
N SER A 282 -28.85 -4.30 15.67
CA SER A 282 -28.35 -3.28 14.75
C SER A 282 -28.72 -1.87 15.22
N LYS A 283 -29.92 -1.70 15.77
CA LYS A 283 -30.42 -0.42 16.25
C LYS A 283 -29.64 0.07 17.47
N GLU A 284 -29.07 -0.79 18.30
CA GLU A 284 -28.21 -0.35 19.42
C GLU A 284 -26.96 0.38 18.95
N TYR A 285 -26.50 0.12 17.73
CA TYR A 285 -25.34 0.78 17.14
C TYR A 285 -25.71 1.91 16.19
N SER A 286 -27.00 2.22 16.03
CA SER A 286 -27.46 3.25 15.11
C SER A 286 -27.28 4.65 15.69
N LYS A 287 -27.11 5.63 14.79
CA LYS A 287 -27.12 7.05 15.17
C LYS A 287 -28.40 7.46 15.90
N SER A 288 -29.55 6.84 15.60
CA SER A 288 -30.82 7.19 16.24
C SER A 288 -30.88 6.78 17.71
N ARG A 289 -30.18 5.71 18.13
CA ARG A 289 -30.08 5.33 19.55
C ARG A 289 -28.91 5.99 20.26
N LEU A 290 -27.78 6.16 19.58
CA LEU A 290 -26.55 6.69 20.18
C LEU A 290 -26.46 8.22 20.18
N GLY A 291 -27.19 8.90 19.28
CA GLY A 291 -27.05 10.33 19.00
C GLY A 291 -25.80 10.64 18.16
N ILE A 292 -24.63 10.24 18.65
CA ILE A 292 -23.35 10.30 17.93
C ILE A 292 -22.82 8.89 17.71
N GLN A 293 -22.41 8.59 16.48
CA GLN A 293 -22.06 7.24 16.04
C GLN A 293 -20.60 7.20 15.60
N THR A 294 -19.79 6.31 16.18
CA THR A 294 -18.38 6.11 15.82
C THR A 294 -18.23 5.23 14.58
N LEU A 295 -17.03 5.14 13.99
CA LEU A 295 -16.78 4.15 12.92
C LEU A 295 -16.91 2.71 13.42
N SER A 296 -16.61 2.47 14.70
CA SER A 296 -16.80 1.14 15.30
C SER A 296 -18.29 0.77 15.35
N ASP A 297 -19.13 1.70 15.78
CA ASP A 297 -20.59 1.51 15.81
C ASP A 297 -21.15 1.29 14.41
N GLN A 298 -20.73 2.10 13.42
CA GLN A 298 -21.13 1.94 12.03
C GLN A 298 -20.78 0.55 11.47
N LYS A 299 -19.59 0.04 11.80
CA LYS A 299 -19.17 -1.30 11.37
C LYS A 299 -20.06 -2.40 11.98
N LYS A 300 -20.39 -2.29 13.26
CA LYS A 300 -21.29 -3.23 13.93
C LYS A 300 -22.71 -3.13 13.41
N GLU A 301 -23.22 -1.93 13.22
CA GLU A 301 -24.55 -1.70 12.63
C GLU A 301 -24.62 -2.34 11.23
N LEU A 302 -23.63 -2.07 10.38
CA LEU A 302 -23.54 -2.64 9.02
C LEU A 302 -23.59 -4.17 9.07
N GLN A 303 -22.75 -4.79 9.90
CA GLN A 303 -22.69 -6.24 10.06
C GLN A 303 -24.07 -6.82 10.42
N PHE A 304 -24.74 -6.27 11.43
CA PHE A 304 -26.02 -6.81 11.89
C PHE A 304 -27.19 -6.52 10.94
N ILE A 305 -27.18 -5.39 10.23
CA ILE A 305 -28.17 -5.11 9.19
C ILE A 305 -28.01 -6.07 8.01
N GLU A 306 -26.79 -6.36 7.57
CA GLU A 306 -26.54 -7.30 6.49
C GLU A 306 -27.03 -8.71 6.85
N LEU A 307 -26.69 -9.18 8.06
CA LEU A 307 -27.17 -10.46 8.58
C LEU A 307 -28.71 -10.50 8.70
N PHE A 308 -29.33 -9.42 9.17
CA PHE A 308 -30.79 -9.31 9.24
C PHE A 308 -31.43 -9.46 7.85
N LEU A 309 -30.95 -8.71 6.86
CA LEU A 309 -31.49 -8.73 5.50
C LEU A 309 -31.24 -10.07 4.81
N GLU A 310 -30.10 -10.72 5.08
CA GLU A 310 -29.81 -12.08 4.61
C GLU A 310 -30.82 -13.08 5.17
N LEU A 311 -31.03 -13.10 6.49
CA LEU A 311 -32.01 -13.98 7.14
C LEU A 311 -33.43 -13.70 6.67
N HIS A 312 -33.78 -12.44 6.43
CA HIS A 312 -35.06 -12.07 5.82
C HIS A 312 -35.24 -12.70 4.44
N ASN A 313 -34.23 -12.61 3.56
CA ASN A 313 -34.28 -13.19 2.22
C ASN A 313 -34.37 -14.73 2.24
N GLN A 314 -33.87 -15.35 3.31
CA GLN A 314 -33.99 -16.80 3.55
C GLN A 314 -35.34 -17.21 4.19
N GLY A 315 -36.25 -16.27 4.45
CA GLY A 315 -37.58 -16.54 5.01
C GLY A 315 -37.66 -16.56 6.54
N TYR A 316 -36.55 -16.27 7.25
CA TYR A 316 -36.48 -16.34 8.72
C TYR A 316 -36.99 -15.08 9.45
N PHE A 317 -37.75 -14.22 8.79
CA PHE A 317 -38.22 -12.95 9.36
C PHE A 317 -39.74 -12.82 9.42
N LEU A 318 -40.42 -12.88 8.28
CA LEU A 318 -41.85 -12.53 8.16
C LEU A 318 -42.79 -13.45 8.95
N ARG A 319 -42.34 -14.66 9.27
CA ARG A 319 -43.08 -15.65 10.06
C ARG A 319 -43.35 -15.20 11.51
N TYR A 320 -42.56 -14.26 12.03
CA TYR A 320 -42.71 -13.76 13.39
C TYR A 320 -43.65 -12.55 13.49
N PHE A 321 -44.34 -12.17 12.41
CA PHE A 321 -45.19 -10.98 12.38
C PHE A 321 -46.61 -11.28 11.91
N ILE A 322 -47.59 -10.80 12.67
CA ILE A 322 -48.98 -10.66 12.20
C ILE A 322 -49.08 -9.38 11.35
N ASP A 323 -48.62 -8.25 11.90
CA ASP A 323 -48.61 -6.96 11.22
C ASP A 323 -47.53 -6.91 10.11
N LYS A 324 -47.95 -7.18 8.87
CA LYS A 324 -47.08 -7.15 7.69
C LYS A 324 -46.59 -5.74 7.34
N GLU A 325 -47.33 -4.70 7.70
CA GLU A 325 -46.89 -3.32 7.49
C GLU A 325 -45.74 -2.99 8.43
N LEU A 326 -45.84 -3.37 9.70
CA LEU A 326 -44.78 -3.23 10.68
C LEU A 326 -43.52 -3.99 10.25
N ALA A 327 -43.68 -5.26 9.82
CA ALA A 327 -42.56 -6.04 9.29
C ALA A 327 -41.92 -5.36 8.05
N GLY A 328 -42.75 -4.85 7.14
CA GLY A 328 -42.31 -4.08 5.97
C GLY A 328 -41.52 -2.83 6.35
N SER A 329 -41.94 -2.13 7.41
CA SER A 329 -41.23 -0.94 7.92
C SER A 329 -39.82 -1.28 8.43
N TRP A 330 -39.62 -2.43 9.09
CA TRP A 330 -38.30 -2.89 9.56
C TRP A 330 -37.35 -3.18 8.38
N ILE A 331 -37.89 -3.80 7.32
CA ILE A 331 -37.13 -4.07 6.10
C ILE A 331 -36.76 -2.76 5.40
N SER A 332 -37.70 -1.83 5.27
CA SER A 332 -37.48 -0.53 4.63
C SER A 332 -36.43 0.30 5.39
N ASP A 333 -36.58 0.43 6.72
CA ASP A 333 -35.62 1.09 7.59
C ASP A 333 -34.21 0.47 7.45
N SER A 334 -34.12 -0.86 7.47
CA SER A 334 -32.84 -1.57 7.32
C SER A 334 -32.18 -1.31 5.97
N LYS A 335 -32.95 -1.28 4.87
CA LYS A 335 -32.43 -0.96 3.53
C LYS A 335 -31.95 0.48 3.43
N GLU A 336 -32.67 1.43 4.03
CA GLU A 336 -32.28 2.83 4.07
C GLU A 336 -30.97 3.04 4.86
N ARG A 337 -30.90 2.47 6.07
CA ARG A 337 -29.69 2.50 6.91
C ARG A 337 -28.51 1.81 6.22
N LEU A 338 -28.73 0.66 5.57
CA LEU A 338 -27.69 -0.04 4.80
C LEU A 338 -27.12 0.85 3.69
N LYS A 339 -27.97 1.55 2.94
CA LYS A 339 -27.53 2.46 1.87
C LYS A 339 -26.67 3.59 2.42
N ALA A 340 -27.06 4.18 3.54
CA ALA A 340 -26.28 5.22 4.22
C ALA A 340 -24.92 4.69 4.71
N LEU A 341 -24.91 3.51 5.33
CA LEU A 341 -23.70 2.86 5.85
C LEU A 341 -22.75 2.42 4.74
N LYS A 342 -23.24 1.84 3.63
CA LYS A 342 -22.37 1.45 2.49
C LYS A 342 -21.67 2.64 1.85
N ARG A 343 -22.35 3.80 1.76
CA ARG A 343 -21.71 5.05 1.32
C ARG A 343 -20.57 5.47 2.24
N LEU A 344 -20.71 5.22 3.55
CA LEU A 344 -19.68 5.47 4.56
C LEU A 344 -18.63 4.35 4.62
N SER A 345 -18.96 3.13 4.19
CA SER A 345 -18.06 1.97 4.17
C SER A 345 -16.87 2.12 3.24
N ASN A 346 -17.01 2.90 2.17
CA ASN A 346 -15.85 3.30 1.36
C ASN A 346 -14.81 4.09 2.17
N LYS A 347 -15.20 4.68 3.32
CA LYS A 347 -14.26 5.22 4.31
C LYS A 347 -13.78 4.16 5.31
N LEU A 348 -14.54 3.10 5.57
CA LEU A 348 -14.17 2.00 6.48
C LEU A 348 -13.04 1.11 5.93
N ASP A 349 -12.93 0.94 4.60
CA ASP A 349 -11.99 0.00 3.94
C ASP A 349 -10.55 0.51 3.77
N GLY A 350 -9.99 1.17 4.77
CA GLY A 350 -8.55 1.46 4.78
C GLY A 350 -8.08 1.84 6.17
N SER A 351 -6.76 1.98 6.36
CA SER A 351 -6.18 2.28 7.67
C SER A 351 -6.94 3.42 8.36
N ARG A 352 -7.40 3.18 9.61
CA ARG A 352 -8.09 4.20 10.42
C ARG A 352 -7.19 5.38 10.74
N VAL A 353 -5.88 5.11 10.76
CA VAL A 353 -4.81 6.07 11.00
C VAL A 353 -3.98 6.18 9.73
N THR A 354 -3.88 7.38 9.18
CA THR A 354 -2.95 7.72 8.11
C THR A 354 -1.88 8.65 8.66
N TYR A 355 -0.76 8.79 7.96
CA TYR A 355 0.21 9.81 8.34
C TYR A 355 0.84 10.44 7.10
N THR A 356 1.34 11.67 7.27
CA THR A 356 2.29 12.30 6.37
C THR A 356 3.51 12.71 7.18
N SER A 357 4.69 12.63 6.58
CA SER A 357 5.94 13.01 7.23
C SER A 357 6.49 14.29 6.62
N GLN A 358 7.02 15.16 7.46
CA GLN A 358 7.81 16.32 7.07
C GLN A 358 9.19 16.22 7.71
N VAL A 359 10.21 16.70 7.01
CA VAL A 359 11.59 16.70 7.51
C VAL A 359 11.97 18.12 7.88
N SER A 360 12.36 18.34 9.13
CA SER A 360 12.93 19.61 9.59
C SER A 360 14.42 19.46 9.88
N ASN A 361 15.10 20.58 10.17
CA ASN A 361 16.52 20.57 10.56
C ASN A 361 16.81 19.78 11.85
N ARG A 362 15.79 19.39 12.62
CA ARG A 362 15.96 18.78 13.95
C ARG A 362 15.25 17.44 14.13
N ASN A 363 14.14 17.23 13.42
CA ASN A 363 13.28 16.06 13.61
C ASN A 363 12.52 15.70 12.32
N PHE A 364 12.03 14.47 12.28
CA PHE A 364 10.90 14.10 11.43
C PHE A 364 9.62 14.44 12.19
N SER A 365 8.72 15.20 11.57
CA SER A 365 7.40 15.45 12.13
C SER A 365 6.36 14.65 11.37
N LEU A 366 5.65 13.76 12.07
CA LEU A 366 4.62 12.91 11.50
C LEU A 366 3.26 13.49 11.87
N ASN A 367 2.53 14.00 10.87
CA ASN A 367 1.16 14.46 11.01
C ASN A 367 0.21 13.26 10.84
N LEU A 368 -0.59 12.99 11.87
CA LEU A 368 -1.52 11.88 11.95
C LEU A 368 -2.91 12.29 11.47
N GLY A 369 -3.43 11.56 10.50
CA GLY A 369 -4.80 11.67 10.00
C GLY A 369 -5.68 10.55 10.57
N PHE A 370 -6.93 10.88 10.87
CA PHE A 370 -7.92 9.94 11.40
C PHE A 370 -9.20 10.05 10.57
N LYS A 371 -9.85 8.90 10.35
CA LYS A 371 -11.10 8.83 9.60
C LYS A 371 -12.35 9.15 10.42
N GLU A 372 -12.18 9.30 11.73
CA GLU A 372 -13.22 9.71 12.68
C GLU A 372 -12.72 10.84 13.57
N ASP A 373 -13.65 11.52 14.22
CA ASP A 373 -13.34 12.44 15.29
C ASP A 373 -12.84 11.65 16.50
N ILE A 374 -11.82 12.18 17.16
CA ILE A 374 -11.10 11.54 18.26
C ILE A 374 -10.97 12.54 19.40
N LYS A 375 -10.67 12.06 20.61
CA LYS A 375 -10.46 12.86 21.83
C LYS A 375 -9.00 12.92 22.28
N GLU A 376 -8.26 11.82 22.14
CA GLU A 376 -6.86 11.76 22.56
C GLU A 376 -6.10 10.73 21.73
N ILE A 377 -4.80 10.96 21.50
CA ILE A 377 -3.92 10.07 20.75
C ILE A 377 -2.81 9.59 21.68
N PHE A 378 -2.54 8.30 21.62
CA PHE A 378 -1.45 7.65 22.32
C PHE A 378 -0.56 6.95 21.30
N TYR A 379 0.75 7.05 21.48
CA TYR A 379 1.70 6.38 20.60
C TYR A 379 2.85 5.76 21.37
N LYS A 380 3.50 4.80 20.73
CA LYS A 380 4.82 4.32 21.13
C LYS A 380 5.61 3.87 19.92
N THR A 381 6.92 4.01 20.00
CA THR A 381 7.86 3.43 19.03
C THR A 381 8.14 1.96 19.38
N SER A 382 8.72 1.19 18.45
CA SER A 382 9.06 -0.22 18.70
C SER A 382 10.07 -0.41 19.85
N LYS A 383 10.84 0.65 20.14
CA LYS A 383 11.83 0.70 21.22
C LYS A 383 11.23 1.01 22.60
N GLU A 384 9.97 1.42 22.65
CA GLU A 384 9.27 1.83 23.88
C GLU A 384 8.25 0.76 24.32
N SER A 385 8.21 0.47 25.61
CA SER A 385 7.24 -0.48 26.18
C SER A 385 5.88 0.17 26.38
N GLU A 386 5.86 1.43 26.83
CA GLU A 386 4.66 2.16 27.26
C GLU A 386 4.18 3.18 26.22
N TYR A 387 2.86 3.38 26.20
CA TYR A 387 2.23 4.40 25.37
C TYR A 387 2.31 5.76 26.05
N LYS A 388 2.64 6.79 25.28
CA LYS A 388 2.60 8.19 25.71
C LYS A 388 1.56 8.98 24.94
N SER A 389 0.89 9.90 25.62
CA SER A 389 -0.09 10.81 24.99
C SER A 389 0.63 11.83 24.11
N THR A 390 0.01 12.21 22.99
CA THR A 390 0.47 13.36 22.20
C THR A 390 0.14 14.70 22.88
N GLY A 391 -0.84 14.70 23.79
CA GLY A 391 -1.31 15.90 24.48
C GLY A 391 -2.16 16.82 23.61
N LEU A 392 -2.34 18.05 24.09
CA LEU A 392 -3.15 19.08 23.45
C LEU A 392 -2.28 20.12 22.75
N ASP A 393 -2.81 20.68 21.68
CA ASP A 393 -2.24 21.80 20.97
C ASP A 393 -2.56 23.14 21.70
N SER A 394 -1.89 24.19 21.27
CA SER A 394 -1.96 25.53 21.84
C SER A 394 -3.23 26.31 21.44
N TRP A 395 -3.87 25.93 20.33
CA TRP A 395 -5.05 26.60 19.79
C TRP A 395 -6.35 25.90 20.17
N ILE A 396 -7.47 26.62 20.07
CA ILE A 396 -8.81 26.14 20.46
C ILE A 396 -9.55 25.65 19.21
N ASP A 397 -10.04 24.42 19.24
CA ASP A 397 -10.87 23.85 18.18
C ASP A 397 -12.22 24.59 18.15
N PRO A 398 -12.59 25.24 17.03
CA PRO A 398 -13.83 26.01 16.92
C PRO A 398 -15.09 25.14 16.99
N LYS A 399 -14.99 23.83 16.78
CA LYS A 399 -16.13 22.90 16.88
C LYS A 399 -16.45 22.55 18.33
N THR A 400 -15.43 22.35 19.15
CA THR A 400 -15.62 21.90 20.54
C THR A 400 -15.50 23.04 21.55
N GLY A 401 -14.83 24.13 21.20
CA GLY A 401 -14.50 25.22 22.13
C GLY A 401 -13.37 24.85 23.11
N GLU A 402 -12.73 23.70 22.92
CA GLU A 402 -11.65 23.19 23.76
C GLU A 402 -10.30 23.26 23.03
N ARG A 403 -9.18 23.03 23.74
CA ARG A 403 -7.87 22.95 23.09
C ARG A 403 -7.85 21.80 22.09
N ALA A 404 -7.37 22.07 20.88
CA ALA A 404 -7.29 21.07 19.83
C ALA A 404 -6.34 19.93 20.22
N ILE A 405 -6.58 18.75 19.68
CA ILE A 405 -5.73 17.58 19.93
C ILE A 405 -4.44 17.73 19.13
N LYS A 406 -3.30 17.44 19.76
CA LYS A 406 -2.02 17.43 19.05
C LYS A 406 -1.95 16.23 18.12
N LYS A 407 -2.20 16.45 16.82
CA LYS A 407 -2.22 15.40 15.79
C LYS A 407 -0.85 15.15 15.15
N TRP A 408 0.24 15.47 15.81
CA TRP A 408 1.58 15.22 15.27
C TRP A 408 2.55 14.72 16.33
N ILE A 409 3.50 13.90 15.90
CA ILE A 409 4.58 13.35 16.73
C ILE A 409 5.92 13.65 16.09
N ASP A 410 6.94 13.86 16.92
CA ASP A 410 8.30 14.10 16.46
C ASP A 410 9.18 12.86 16.69
N LEU A 411 9.92 12.48 15.66
CA LEU A 411 10.96 11.46 15.73
C LEU A 411 12.34 12.12 15.54
N PRO A 412 13.38 11.68 16.26
CA PRO A 412 14.74 12.15 16.03
C PRO A 412 15.21 11.88 14.59
N LEU A 413 16.04 12.76 14.00
CA LEU A 413 16.61 12.54 12.65
C LEU A 413 17.48 11.28 12.51
N LYS A 414 17.97 10.73 13.63
CA LYS A 414 18.69 9.44 13.65
C LYS A 414 17.76 8.22 13.47
N THR A 415 16.46 8.42 13.40
CA THR A 415 15.48 7.34 13.22
C THR A 415 15.57 6.85 11.78
N THR A 416 15.68 5.54 11.59
CA THR A 416 15.66 4.87 10.29
C THR A 416 14.26 4.36 10.00
N ASP A 417 14.08 3.05 9.92
CA ASP A 417 12.79 2.41 9.77
C ASP A 417 12.25 2.10 11.17
N GLU A 418 11.03 2.52 11.44
CA GLU A 418 10.44 2.44 12.78
C GLU A 418 8.96 2.10 12.68
N ILE A 419 8.53 1.09 13.45
CA ILE A 419 7.11 0.78 13.61
C ILE A 419 6.59 1.63 14.77
N ILE A 420 5.51 2.36 14.52
CA ILE A 420 4.87 3.22 15.51
C ILE A 420 3.47 2.67 15.74
N SER A 421 3.19 2.25 16.96
CA SER A 421 1.87 1.78 17.35
C SER A 421 1.05 2.96 17.87
N ILE A 422 -0.12 3.19 17.29
CA ILE A 422 -1.05 4.27 17.63
C ILE A 422 -2.30 3.68 18.28
N LYS A 423 -2.73 4.28 19.39
CA LYS A 423 -4.06 4.11 19.96
C LYS A 423 -4.73 5.47 20.07
N TYR A 424 -6.04 5.51 20.11
CA TYR A 424 -6.76 6.75 20.37
C TYR A 424 -8.06 6.50 21.14
N LEU A 425 -8.54 7.51 21.84
CA LEU A 425 -9.91 7.55 22.35
C LEU A 425 -10.80 8.15 21.27
N ASP A 426 -11.87 7.44 20.94
CA ASP A 426 -12.93 8.02 20.11
C ASP A 426 -13.79 9.00 20.94
N ILE A 427 -14.76 9.63 20.28
CA ILE A 427 -15.71 10.57 20.90
C ILE A 427 -16.50 9.99 22.08
N ASN A 428 -16.62 8.66 22.18
CA ASN A 428 -17.34 7.94 23.22
C ASN A 428 -16.41 7.42 24.33
N ASP A 429 -15.17 7.90 24.37
CA ASP A 429 -14.14 7.51 25.34
C ASP A 429 -13.77 6.01 25.27
N ILE A 430 -13.98 5.38 24.10
CA ILE A 430 -13.59 3.99 23.85
C ILE A 430 -12.21 3.98 23.18
N MET A 431 -11.32 3.15 23.71
CA MET A 431 -9.98 2.99 23.17
C MET A 431 -9.99 2.15 21.89
N GLN A 432 -9.48 2.74 20.80
CA GLN A 432 -9.31 2.10 19.51
C GLN A 432 -7.84 1.78 19.25
N GLY A 433 -7.58 0.69 18.53
CA GLY A 433 -6.23 0.21 18.17
C GLY A 433 -5.73 -0.91 19.09
N PRO A 434 -4.44 -1.26 19.00
CA PRO A 434 -3.38 -0.52 18.31
C PRO A 434 -3.46 -0.62 16.78
N PHE A 435 -3.12 0.49 16.12
CA PHE A 435 -2.88 0.56 14.68
C PHE A 435 -1.39 0.79 14.45
N GLU A 436 -0.78 0.01 13.57
CA GLU A 436 0.64 0.13 13.27
C GLU A 436 0.84 0.96 12.01
N ILE A 437 1.71 1.97 12.11
CA ILE A 437 2.23 2.71 10.96
C ILE A 437 3.72 2.39 10.82
N ILE A 438 4.17 2.19 9.58
CA ILE A 438 5.56 1.91 9.26
C ILE A 438 6.16 3.22 8.75
N PHE A 439 7.07 3.81 9.53
CA PHE A 439 7.83 4.98 9.12
C PHE A 439 9.12 4.55 8.42
N ASN A 440 9.40 5.15 7.26
CA ASN A 440 10.64 4.97 6.52
C ASN A 440 11.33 6.33 6.33
N ALA A 441 12.56 6.45 6.85
CA ALA A 441 13.30 7.72 6.79
C ALA A 441 13.72 8.11 5.36
N LYS A 442 14.05 7.11 4.51
CA LYS A 442 14.43 7.36 3.11
C LYS A 442 13.25 7.96 2.34
N ASP A 443 12.07 7.36 2.49
CA ASP A 443 10.85 7.83 1.81
C ASP A 443 10.46 9.22 2.31
N ALA A 444 10.61 9.50 3.61
CA ALA A 444 10.39 10.82 4.17
C ALA A 444 11.31 11.89 3.55
N HIS A 445 12.61 11.57 3.36
CA HIS A 445 13.55 12.47 2.69
C HIS A 445 13.23 12.67 1.21
N VAL A 446 12.82 11.62 0.50
CA VAL A 446 12.41 11.69 -0.91
C VAL A 446 11.16 12.56 -1.07
N ALA A 447 10.11 12.31 -0.28
CA ALA A 447 8.88 13.09 -0.31
C ALA A 447 9.14 14.58 0.00
N ASN A 448 9.99 14.85 0.99
CA ASN A 448 10.39 16.21 1.33
C ASN A 448 11.19 16.89 0.19
N ALA A 449 12.17 16.18 -0.39
CA ALA A 449 12.94 16.70 -1.51
C ALA A 449 12.02 17.05 -2.69
N LYS A 450 11.11 16.14 -3.07
CA LYS A 450 10.12 16.39 -4.12
C LYS A 450 9.28 17.63 -3.81
N SER A 451 8.67 17.70 -2.63
CA SER A 451 7.81 18.83 -2.25
C SER A 451 8.54 20.17 -2.24
N VAL A 452 9.74 20.24 -1.67
CA VAL A 452 10.49 21.50 -1.59
C VAL A 452 11.02 21.90 -2.96
N LEU A 453 11.58 20.96 -3.72
CA LEU A 453 12.10 21.25 -5.06
C LEU A 453 10.98 21.73 -5.98
N ASP A 454 9.82 21.08 -5.92
CA ASP A 454 8.64 21.48 -6.69
C ASP A 454 8.20 22.93 -6.40
N MET A 455 8.19 23.32 -5.13
CA MET A 455 7.84 24.67 -4.70
C MET A 455 8.95 25.70 -4.99
N THR A 456 10.20 25.25 -5.14
CA THR A 456 11.38 26.10 -5.31
C THR A 456 11.97 26.05 -6.72
N ARG A 457 11.21 25.58 -7.73
CA ARG A 457 11.68 25.46 -9.12
C ARG A 457 12.42 26.71 -9.60
N SER A 458 11.86 27.90 -9.35
CA SER A 458 12.44 29.19 -9.77
C SER A 458 13.74 29.58 -9.07
N SER A 459 14.14 28.89 -7.99
CA SER A 459 15.37 29.17 -7.25
C SER A 459 16.39 28.04 -7.35
N TRP A 460 16.18 27.06 -8.23
CA TRP A 460 17.18 26.02 -8.51
C TRP A 460 18.36 26.56 -9.30
N ILE A 461 18.13 27.62 -10.09
CA ILE A 461 19.10 28.29 -10.92
C ILE A 461 18.97 29.79 -10.69
N LEU A 462 20.11 30.45 -10.59
CA LEU A 462 20.22 31.88 -10.78
C LEU A 462 21.40 32.11 -11.73
N PHE A 463 21.17 32.84 -12.82
CA PHE A 463 22.21 33.21 -13.78
C PHE A 463 22.85 34.51 -13.28
N ASN A 464 24.14 34.45 -12.99
CA ASN A 464 24.93 35.63 -12.63
C ASN A 464 26.07 35.79 -13.63
N GLU A 465 26.09 36.91 -14.35
CA GLU A 465 27.17 37.32 -15.23
C GLU A 465 28.10 38.28 -14.50
N SER A 466 29.12 37.72 -13.85
CA SER A 466 30.14 38.52 -13.19
C SER A 466 31.37 38.63 -14.09
N PRO A 467 31.79 39.84 -14.52
CA PRO A 467 33.10 40.04 -15.12
C PRO A 467 34.16 39.77 -14.05
N ARG A 468 34.90 38.65 -14.17
CA ARG A 468 36.04 38.37 -13.31
C ARG A 468 37.33 38.72 -14.04
N SER A 469 38.05 39.68 -13.48
CA SER A 469 39.37 40.08 -13.93
C SER A 469 40.42 39.20 -13.28
N TYR A 470 41.21 38.50 -14.09
CA TYR A 470 42.37 37.73 -13.68
C TYR A 470 43.63 38.47 -14.12
N TYR A 471 44.67 38.40 -13.30
CA TYR A 471 45.99 38.82 -13.73
C TYR A 471 46.67 37.61 -14.36
N GLU A 472 46.88 37.65 -15.68
CA GLU A 472 47.75 36.70 -16.36
C GLU A 472 49.13 37.34 -16.45
N TYR A 473 50.13 36.64 -15.93
CA TYR A 473 51.52 37.06 -16.08
C TYR A 473 51.97 36.65 -17.48
N GLY A 474 52.63 37.53 -18.22
CA GLY A 474 53.25 37.13 -19.48
C GLY A 474 54.22 35.97 -19.24
N GLU A 475 54.19 34.96 -20.12
CA GLU A 475 55.18 33.89 -20.09
C GLU A 475 56.60 34.50 -20.21
N ILE A 476 57.53 34.01 -19.40
CA ILE A 476 58.93 34.39 -19.55
C ILE A 476 59.47 33.57 -20.72
N GLU A 477 59.42 34.15 -21.93
CA GLU A 477 60.01 33.53 -23.12
C GLU A 477 61.53 33.41 -22.95
N ASP A 478 62.19 34.44 -22.39
CA ASP A 478 63.61 34.45 -22.06
C ASP A 478 63.89 35.12 -20.70
N LEU A 479 64.63 34.42 -19.83
CA LEU A 479 65.02 34.90 -18.49
C LEU A 479 65.98 36.11 -18.57
N ILE A 480 66.79 36.17 -19.64
CA ILE A 480 67.70 37.26 -19.97
C ILE A 480 67.20 37.94 -21.23
N GLY A 481 66.70 39.16 -21.08
CA GLY A 481 66.26 40.01 -22.18
C GLY A 481 67.27 41.12 -22.47
N LYS A 482 66.93 42.00 -23.42
CA LYS A 482 67.65 43.26 -23.64
C LYS A 482 66.74 44.45 -23.34
N ASP A 483 67.29 45.51 -22.75
CA ASP A 483 66.60 46.78 -22.61
C ASP A 483 66.51 47.55 -23.93
N SER A 484 65.86 48.72 -23.91
CA SER A 484 65.69 49.57 -25.09
C SER A 484 67.00 50.07 -25.68
N ASP A 485 68.09 50.03 -24.91
CA ASP A 485 69.43 50.46 -25.31
C ASP A 485 70.31 49.27 -25.71
N GLY A 486 69.78 48.05 -25.68
CA GLY A 486 70.45 46.81 -26.07
C GLY A 486 71.27 46.13 -24.97
N ASN A 487 71.21 46.62 -23.73
CA ASN A 487 71.92 46.02 -22.59
C ASN A 487 71.14 44.82 -22.04
N GLU A 488 71.85 43.80 -21.56
CA GLU A 488 71.23 42.63 -20.94
C GLU A 488 70.54 42.97 -19.62
N ILE A 489 69.32 42.45 -19.44
CA ILE A 489 68.49 42.62 -18.25
C ILE A 489 67.83 41.31 -17.84
N ILE A 490 67.56 41.14 -16.54
CA ILE A 490 66.83 39.98 -16.02
C ILE A 490 65.33 40.26 -16.03
N ASN A 491 64.55 39.41 -16.69
CA ASN A 491 63.09 39.46 -16.65
C ASN A 491 62.58 38.68 -15.44
N LEU A 492 61.89 39.37 -14.52
CA LEU A 492 61.31 38.76 -13.32
C LEU A 492 59.77 38.80 -13.37
N PRO A 493 59.08 37.73 -12.94
CA PRO A 493 57.63 37.75 -12.78
C PRO A 493 57.24 38.60 -11.56
N TYR A 494 56.07 39.23 -11.59
CA TYR A 494 55.57 40.07 -10.49
C TYR A 494 54.97 39.25 -9.31
N SER A 495 55.22 37.94 -9.23
CA SER A 495 54.58 37.02 -8.28
C SER A 495 55.45 36.74 -7.05
N SER A 496 54.82 36.52 -5.88
CA SER A 496 55.42 35.99 -4.66
C SER A 496 55.74 34.48 -4.72
N SER A 497 55.49 33.83 -5.86
CA SER A 497 55.83 32.42 -6.07
C SER A 497 57.33 32.23 -6.22
N PRO A 498 57.95 31.23 -5.56
CA PRO A 498 59.38 30.98 -5.69
C PRO A 498 59.72 30.59 -7.13
N LEU A 499 60.74 31.25 -7.69
CA LEU A 499 61.28 30.91 -9.02
C LEU A 499 61.79 29.46 -9.03
N PRO A 500 61.68 28.74 -10.17
CA PRO A 500 62.30 27.43 -10.32
C PRO A 500 63.80 27.48 -10.00
N ILE A 501 64.32 26.42 -9.38
CA ILE A 501 65.72 26.35 -8.92
C ILE A 501 66.71 26.56 -10.09
N SER A 502 66.40 26.03 -11.28
CA SER A 502 67.20 26.21 -12.50
C SER A 502 67.28 27.68 -12.94
N SER A 503 66.19 28.43 -12.81
CA SER A 503 66.15 29.87 -13.10
C SER A 503 66.97 30.66 -12.09
N LEU A 504 66.95 30.27 -10.81
CA LEU A 504 67.76 30.89 -9.76
C LEU A 504 69.26 30.64 -9.93
N GLU A 505 69.66 29.45 -10.37
CA GLU A 505 71.07 29.15 -10.70
C GLU A 505 71.56 29.97 -11.89
N THR A 506 70.75 30.07 -12.94
CA THR A 506 71.05 30.88 -14.13
C THR A 506 71.22 32.36 -13.78
N ILE A 507 70.35 32.91 -12.92
CA ILE A 507 70.46 34.29 -12.43
C ILE A 507 71.74 34.49 -11.61
N LYS A 508 72.08 33.54 -10.73
CA LYS A 508 73.31 33.61 -9.92
C LYS A 508 74.56 33.63 -10.78
N ASP A 509 74.62 32.83 -11.84
CA ASP A 509 75.80 32.77 -12.71
C ASP A 509 75.92 34.01 -13.61
N GLN A 510 74.81 34.59 -14.05
CA GLN A 510 74.80 35.87 -14.78
C GLN A 510 75.24 37.05 -13.91
N LEU A 511 74.78 37.12 -12.65
CA LEU A 511 75.19 38.16 -11.71
C LEU A 511 76.66 38.05 -11.28
N LYS A 512 77.26 36.84 -11.33
CA LYS A 512 78.72 36.68 -11.15
C LYS A 512 79.52 37.26 -12.32
N GLN A 513 79.01 37.13 -13.55
CA GLN A 513 79.68 37.60 -14.75
C GLN A 513 79.50 39.11 -14.96
N ASN A 514 78.34 39.65 -14.62
CA ASN A 514 78.07 41.09 -14.65
C ASN A 514 77.27 41.54 -13.40
N PRO A 515 77.97 42.02 -12.35
CA PRO A 515 77.34 42.42 -11.09
C PRO A 515 76.36 43.59 -11.20
N SER A 516 76.41 44.33 -12.31
CA SER A 516 75.61 45.54 -12.54
C SER A 516 74.33 45.28 -13.35
N LEU A 517 73.99 44.01 -13.61
CA LEU A 517 72.81 43.65 -14.42
C LEU A 517 71.53 44.20 -13.77
N LYS A 518 70.74 44.93 -14.57
CA LYS A 518 69.45 45.46 -14.11
C LYS A 518 68.37 44.40 -14.25
N TYR A 519 67.33 44.48 -13.43
CA TYR A 519 66.14 43.63 -13.54
C TYR A 519 64.91 44.46 -13.91
N ARG A 520 63.96 43.82 -14.60
CA ARG A 520 62.67 44.40 -14.96
C ARG A 520 61.58 43.41 -14.59
N TYR A 521 60.53 43.90 -13.94
CA TYR A 521 59.32 43.11 -13.75
C TYR A 521 58.44 43.15 -14.98
N LEU A 522 57.97 41.99 -15.43
CA LEU A 522 57.04 41.90 -16.55
C LEU A 522 55.69 42.53 -16.20
N PRO A 523 55.05 43.24 -17.15
CA PRO A 523 53.75 43.88 -16.91
C PRO A 523 52.67 42.83 -16.66
N GLN A 524 51.77 43.10 -15.71
CA GLN A 524 50.58 42.29 -15.48
C GLN A 524 49.55 42.55 -16.58
N LYS A 525 49.06 41.50 -17.23
CA LYS A 525 47.94 41.61 -18.15
C LYS A 525 46.66 41.29 -17.40
N THR A 526 45.79 42.28 -17.23
CA THR A 526 44.44 42.04 -16.71
C THR A 526 43.59 41.45 -17.82
N ILE A 527 43.16 40.20 -17.65
CA ILE A 527 42.21 39.52 -18.52
C ILE A 527 40.87 39.48 -17.80
N THR A 528 39.92 40.27 -18.30
CA THR A 528 38.53 40.19 -17.87
C THR A 528 37.84 39.10 -18.67
N LYS A 529 37.40 38.04 -17.99
CA LYS A 529 36.53 37.01 -18.55
C LYS A 529 35.17 37.10 -17.87
N ASN A 530 34.10 37.14 -18.67
CA ASN A 530 32.75 36.99 -18.14
C ASN A 530 32.53 35.51 -17.84
N TYR A 531 31.89 35.20 -16.72
CA TYR A 531 31.44 33.85 -16.40
C TYR A 531 29.98 33.92 -16.07
N THR A 532 29.19 33.06 -16.70
CA THR A 532 27.86 32.74 -16.19
C THR A 532 28.00 31.65 -15.13
N SER A 533 27.43 31.88 -13.96
CA SER A 533 27.45 30.95 -12.82
C SER A 533 26.05 30.48 -12.45
N LEU A 534 25.89 29.21 -12.04
CA LEU A 534 24.65 28.62 -11.54
C LEU A 534 24.73 28.33 -10.04
N TYR A 535 23.73 28.79 -9.28
CA TYR A 535 23.61 28.52 -7.85
C TYR A 535 22.81 27.26 -7.55
N THR A 536 23.44 26.23 -6.98
CA THR A 536 22.81 24.91 -6.75
C THR A 536 22.62 24.54 -5.27
N SER A 537 22.78 25.48 -4.33
CA SER A 537 22.69 25.21 -2.89
C SER A 537 21.36 24.56 -2.47
N HIS A 538 20.24 24.96 -3.09
CA HIS A 538 18.92 24.35 -2.85
C HIS A 538 18.88 22.88 -3.28
N LEU A 539 19.48 22.53 -4.42
CA LEU A 539 19.55 21.16 -4.90
C LEU A 539 20.43 20.29 -3.97
N GLN A 540 21.57 20.83 -3.56
CA GLN A 540 22.52 20.11 -2.68
C GLN A 540 21.97 19.89 -1.27
N SER A 541 21.14 20.81 -0.76
CA SER A 541 20.49 20.69 0.56
C SER A 541 19.48 19.54 0.66
N HIS A 542 19.13 18.90 -0.46
CA HIS A 542 18.16 17.80 -0.50
C HIS A 542 18.77 16.49 -1.02
N SER A 543 20.10 16.35 -0.99
CA SER A 543 20.82 15.13 -1.43
C SER A 543 20.35 13.85 -0.72
N CYS A 544 19.76 13.96 0.47
CA CYS A 544 19.18 12.81 1.16
C CYS A 544 18.00 12.16 0.41
N GLY A 545 17.24 12.92 -0.39
CA GLY A 545 16.15 12.42 -1.23
C GLY A 545 16.50 12.26 -2.71
N ILE A 546 17.62 12.82 -3.15
CA ILE A 546 18.07 12.81 -4.56
C ILE A 546 19.11 11.69 -4.78
N SER A 547 19.02 10.98 -5.90
CA SER A 547 20.01 9.98 -6.31
C SER A 547 21.01 10.53 -7.32
N GLU A 548 20.55 11.32 -8.29
CA GLU A 548 21.38 11.89 -9.35
C GLU A 548 20.82 13.23 -9.81
N ILE A 549 21.70 14.16 -10.18
CA ILE A 549 21.33 15.39 -10.90
C ILE A 549 22.12 15.42 -12.19
N LYS A 550 21.42 15.64 -13.30
CA LYS A 550 22.01 15.88 -14.62
C LYS A 550 21.66 17.28 -15.11
N ILE A 551 22.60 17.89 -15.80
CA ILE A 551 22.48 19.21 -16.43
C ILE A 551 22.83 19.13 -17.91
N GLY A 552 22.12 19.92 -18.72
CA GLY A 552 22.32 20.04 -20.15
C GLY A 552 22.33 21.51 -20.55
N TYR A 553 23.27 21.87 -21.42
CA TYR A 553 23.43 23.22 -21.96
C TYR A 553 22.87 23.24 -23.38
N ASP A 554 21.85 24.06 -23.64
CA ASP A 554 21.12 24.11 -24.92
C ASP A 554 20.66 22.74 -25.44
N ASN A 555 20.50 21.79 -24.53
CA ASN A 555 20.14 20.42 -24.79
C ASN A 555 18.97 20.03 -23.89
N ASN A 556 17.90 19.49 -24.48
CA ASN A 556 16.73 18.98 -23.75
C ASN A 556 16.99 17.61 -23.10
N THR A 557 18.11 16.95 -23.44
CA THR A 557 18.55 15.67 -22.87
C THR A 557 19.83 15.86 -22.05
N PRO A 558 19.71 16.26 -20.77
CA PRO A 558 20.87 16.57 -19.94
C PRO A 558 21.74 15.32 -19.71
N ASP A 559 23.05 15.47 -19.96
CA ASP A 559 24.04 14.40 -20.00
C ASP A 559 25.21 14.61 -19.03
N LYS A 560 25.43 15.86 -18.58
CA LYS A 560 26.48 16.19 -17.60
C LYS A 560 25.99 15.94 -16.18
N ILE A 561 26.75 15.20 -15.38
CA ILE A 561 26.36 14.88 -13.99
C ILE A 561 26.83 16.01 -13.06
N ILE A 562 25.90 16.56 -12.27
CA ILE A 562 26.23 17.40 -11.11
C ILE A 562 26.49 16.47 -9.94
N LYS A 563 27.74 16.48 -9.44
CA LYS A 563 28.12 15.66 -8.29
C LYS A 563 27.33 16.11 -7.05
N LEU A 564 26.60 15.17 -6.45
CA LEU A 564 25.90 15.37 -5.20
C LEU A 564 26.85 15.19 -4.02
N ILE A 565 26.64 15.98 -2.98
CA ILE A 565 27.29 15.77 -1.68
C ILE A 565 26.69 14.52 -1.03
N GLU A 566 27.52 13.79 -0.30
CA GLU A 566 27.04 12.66 0.50
C GLU A 566 26.06 13.15 1.57
N CYS A 567 24.88 12.53 1.61
CA CYS A 567 23.86 12.86 2.61
C CYS A 567 24.33 12.44 4.01
N ASP A 568 24.29 13.36 4.97
CA ASP A 568 24.31 13.05 6.39
C ASP A 568 22.87 13.04 6.93
N PRO A 569 22.27 11.87 7.24
CA PRO A 569 20.90 11.79 7.75
C PRO A 569 20.69 12.55 9.07
N LYS A 570 21.76 12.79 9.86
CA LYS A 570 21.67 13.57 11.10
C LYS A 570 21.60 15.07 10.84
N ASN A 571 22.09 15.52 9.69
CA ASN A 571 22.16 16.91 9.28
C ASN A 571 21.77 17.04 7.79
N PRO A 572 20.52 16.67 7.42
CA PRO A 572 20.15 16.38 6.03
C PRO A 572 20.18 17.59 5.10
N PHE A 573 20.18 18.80 5.65
CA PHE A 573 20.21 20.06 4.90
C PHE A 573 21.56 20.78 4.97
N VAL A 574 22.56 20.19 5.66
CA VAL A 574 23.87 20.84 5.77
C VAL A 574 24.68 20.54 4.53
N VAL A 575 25.17 21.63 3.93
CA VAL A 575 25.92 21.58 2.68
C VAL A 575 27.40 21.85 2.99
N PHE A 576 28.24 20.82 2.95
CA PHE A 576 29.66 20.91 3.34
C PHE A 576 30.61 21.04 2.16
N GLY A 577 31.62 21.91 2.30
CA GLY A 577 32.61 22.13 1.27
C GLY A 577 34.08 22.03 1.60
N LYS A 578 34.90 21.84 0.57
CA LYS A 578 36.36 21.74 0.61
C LYS A 578 37.04 22.92 -0.10
N PRO A 579 38.11 23.51 0.46
CA PRO A 579 38.84 24.62 -0.15
C PRO A 579 39.30 24.34 -1.58
N ARG A 580 39.29 25.38 -2.43
CA ARG A 580 39.65 25.33 -3.85
C ARG A 580 41.03 24.71 -4.13
N GLU A 581 41.97 24.86 -3.21
CA GLU A 581 43.38 24.44 -3.35
C GLU A 581 43.55 22.91 -3.42
N GLU A 582 42.63 22.13 -2.87
CA GLU A 582 42.65 20.65 -2.96
C GLU A 582 42.16 20.11 -4.33
N TYR A 583 41.79 20.98 -5.28
CA TYR A 583 41.14 20.59 -6.54
C TYR A 583 41.86 21.05 -7.81
N GLN A 584 43.12 21.49 -7.72
CA GLN A 584 43.89 22.03 -8.86
C GLN A 584 44.09 21.09 -10.06
N ASN A 585 43.66 19.83 -10.00
CA ASN A 585 43.81 18.83 -11.06
C ASN A 585 42.50 18.40 -11.75
N MET A 586 41.37 19.08 -11.54
CA MET A 586 40.09 18.71 -12.18
C MET A 586 39.79 19.61 -13.38
N SER A 587 39.38 19.01 -14.51
CA SER A 587 38.98 19.69 -15.75
C SER A 587 37.80 20.66 -15.54
N ASP A 588 37.64 21.63 -16.44
CA ASP A 588 36.71 22.77 -16.44
C ASP A 588 35.20 22.48 -16.16
N ASP A 589 34.80 21.21 -16.01
CA ASP A 589 33.42 20.78 -15.74
C ASP A 589 33.09 20.61 -14.24
N GLN A 590 33.96 20.97 -13.29
CA GLN A 590 33.71 20.75 -11.85
C GLN A 590 34.24 21.89 -10.97
N PHE A 591 33.37 22.58 -10.21
CA PHE A 591 33.80 23.45 -9.11
C PHE A 591 33.24 23.05 -7.75
N ALA A 592 34.14 23.16 -6.76
CA ALA A 592 34.00 22.77 -5.37
C ALA A 592 33.67 23.97 -4.43
N PRO A 593 33.01 23.71 -3.30
CA PRO A 593 32.54 24.70 -2.30
C PRO A 593 33.60 25.29 -1.34
N CYS A 594 33.58 26.61 -1.09
CA CYS A 594 34.50 27.30 -0.15
C CYS A 594 34.02 27.25 1.32
N ARG A 595 34.88 26.93 2.29
CA ARG A 595 34.63 27.13 3.74
C ARG A 595 35.56 28.24 4.27
N GLY A 596 35.00 29.30 4.84
CA GLY A 596 35.78 30.29 5.60
C GLY A 596 36.06 29.75 7.00
N ASP A 597 37.33 29.67 7.37
CA ASP A 597 37.76 29.48 8.76
C ASP A 597 37.74 30.84 9.46
N VAL A 598 36.82 31.02 10.41
CA VAL A 598 36.62 32.26 11.19
C VAL A 598 37.81 32.64 12.07
N THR A 599 38.86 31.81 12.14
CA THR A 599 40.05 32.04 12.95
C THR A 599 41.25 32.61 12.18
N LYS A 600 41.16 32.79 10.85
CA LYS A 600 42.26 33.28 10.00
C LYS A 600 41.97 34.64 9.35
N SER A 601 43.03 35.45 9.18
CA SER A 601 43.02 36.80 8.61
C SER A 601 42.40 36.88 7.21
N TYR A 602 41.66 37.96 6.95
CA TYR A 602 40.93 38.27 5.71
C TYR A 602 41.79 38.30 4.43
N THR A 603 43.11 38.38 4.53
CA THR A 603 44.01 38.63 3.38
C THR A 603 44.48 37.38 2.65
N ASP A 604 44.24 36.18 3.19
CA ASP A 604 44.68 34.90 2.59
C ASP A 604 43.49 34.00 2.16
N GLN A 605 42.31 34.57 1.93
CA GLN A 605 41.12 33.81 1.49
C GLN A 605 40.84 34.02 0.00
N PRO A 606 41.07 33.03 -0.89
CA PRO A 606 40.66 33.12 -2.29
C PRO A 606 39.19 32.69 -2.43
N CYS A 607 38.26 33.45 -1.84
CA CYS A 607 36.82 33.30 -2.06
C CYS A 607 36.07 34.49 -1.41
N GLN A 608 35.38 35.32 -2.21
CA GLN A 608 34.53 36.39 -1.69
C GLN A 608 33.31 35.78 -0.97
N ILE A 609 33.24 36.02 0.33
CA ILE A 609 32.03 35.91 1.13
C ILE A 609 31.16 37.10 0.71
N ASP A 610 29.98 36.87 0.13
CA ASP A 610 29.00 37.95 -0.01
C ASP A 610 28.69 38.47 1.40
N SER A 611 28.54 39.78 1.52
CA SER A 611 28.32 40.58 2.73
C SER A 611 27.17 40.14 3.66
N GLY A 612 26.45 39.05 3.32
CA GLY A 612 25.46 38.35 4.15
C GLY A 612 25.84 36.94 4.65
N GLY A 613 27.07 36.44 4.44
CA GLY A 613 27.59 35.24 5.13
C GLY A 613 27.07 33.86 4.65
N GLY A 614 26.42 33.76 3.48
CA GLY A 614 25.91 32.50 2.93
C GLY A 614 26.92 31.73 2.07
N LEU A 615 27.03 30.41 2.28
CA LEU A 615 27.78 29.48 1.41
C LEU A 615 26.99 29.23 0.11
N GLN A 616 27.57 29.52 -1.05
CA GLN A 616 26.93 29.34 -2.36
C GLN A 616 27.67 28.31 -3.22
N TYR A 617 26.95 27.31 -3.74
CA TYR A 617 27.47 26.34 -4.71
C TYR A 617 27.33 26.88 -6.12
N ILE A 618 28.45 27.18 -6.77
CA ILE A 618 28.51 27.88 -8.05
C ILE A 618 29.07 26.94 -9.12
N LEU A 619 28.29 26.60 -10.14
CA LEU A 619 28.75 25.91 -11.35
C LEU A 619 29.01 26.93 -12.45
N SER A 620 30.19 26.89 -13.08
CA SER A 620 30.47 27.72 -14.25
C SER A 620 29.83 27.12 -15.49
N ILE A 621 29.20 27.94 -16.32
CA ILE A 621 28.59 27.52 -17.58
C ILE A 621 29.10 28.37 -18.76
N PRO A 622 29.07 27.85 -20.00
CA PRO A 622 29.45 28.63 -21.17
C PRO A 622 28.56 29.89 -21.30
N ASN A 623 29.14 31.02 -21.69
CA ASN A 623 28.43 32.30 -21.72
C ASN A 623 27.40 32.40 -22.85
N ASP A 624 27.54 31.57 -23.89
CA ASP A 624 26.76 31.57 -25.13
C ASP A 624 25.49 30.70 -25.06
N ILE A 625 25.21 30.08 -23.91
CA ILE A 625 24.03 29.22 -23.75
C ILE A 625 22.74 30.05 -23.72
N LYS A 626 21.66 29.50 -24.30
CA LYS A 626 20.32 30.09 -24.27
C LYS A 626 19.46 29.54 -23.14
N TYR A 627 19.64 28.26 -22.80
CA TYR A 627 18.89 27.61 -21.75
C TYR A 627 19.67 26.47 -21.08
N VAL A 628 19.24 26.14 -19.87
CA VAL A 628 19.72 25.01 -19.09
C VAL A 628 18.57 24.05 -18.84
N THR A 629 18.80 22.76 -19.06
CA THR A 629 17.87 21.71 -18.64
C THR A 629 18.45 20.99 -17.42
N ILE A 630 17.68 20.90 -16.34
CA ILE A 630 18.05 20.10 -15.16
C ILE A 630 17.14 18.90 -15.09
N LYS A 631 17.73 17.72 -14.91
CA LYS A 631 17.05 16.47 -14.62
C LYS A 631 17.48 15.98 -13.24
N ILE A 632 16.51 15.79 -12.36
CA ILE A 632 16.71 15.27 -11.01
C ILE A 632 16.12 13.88 -10.98
N LYS A 633 16.92 12.89 -10.58
CA LYS A 633 16.45 11.55 -10.28
C LYS A 633 16.39 11.39 -8.77
N PHE A 634 15.24 11.00 -8.23
CA PHE A 634 15.04 10.76 -6.81
C PHE A 634 15.50 9.35 -6.42
N LYS A 635 15.59 9.06 -5.12
CA LYS A 635 16.00 7.73 -4.62
C LYS A 635 14.91 6.65 -4.71
N ASP A 636 13.71 7.02 -5.15
CA ASP A 636 12.62 6.11 -5.53
C ASP A 636 12.49 5.98 -7.06
N ASP A 637 13.55 6.36 -7.80
CA ASP A 637 13.67 6.28 -9.25
C ASP A 637 12.73 7.19 -10.07
N GLU A 638 11.86 7.96 -9.44
CA GLU A 638 11.12 9.01 -10.14
C GLU A 638 12.05 10.14 -10.61
N GLU A 639 11.64 10.81 -11.68
CA GLU A 639 12.43 11.86 -12.32
C GLU A 639 11.63 13.15 -12.47
N MET A 640 12.32 14.28 -12.31
CA MET A 640 11.80 15.62 -12.53
C MET A 640 12.73 16.33 -13.51
N ILE A 641 12.18 16.90 -14.57
CA ILE A 641 12.95 17.61 -15.60
C ILE A 641 12.37 19.01 -15.74
N GLU A 642 13.23 20.01 -15.62
CA GLU A 642 12.84 21.42 -15.75
C GLU A 642 13.81 22.14 -16.68
N LYS A 643 13.28 23.11 -17.43
CA LYS A 643 14.02 23.91 -18.41
C LYS A 643 13.99 25.38 -18.00
N PHE A 644 15.17 25.98 -17.91
CA PHE A 644 15.39 27.35 -17.50
C PHE A 644 15.96 28.15 -18.67
N LEU A 645 15.20 29.12 -19.16
CA LEU A 645 15.69 30.05 -20.18
C LEU A 645 16.54 31.14 -19.52
N LYS A 646 17.71 31.43 -20.09
CA LYS A 646 18.62 32.48 -19.60
C LYS A 646 17.96 33.86 -19.62
N GLU A 647 17.10 34.11 -20.61
CA GLU A 647 16.39 35.38 -20.80
C GLU A 647 15.32 35.64 -19.73
N ASP A 648 14.79 34.58 -19.10
CA ASP A 648 13.73 34.69 -18.08
C ASP A 648 14.27 34.97 -16.67
N HIS A 649 15.59 34.88 -16.47
CA HIS A 649 16.24 35.00 -15.17
C HIS A 649 17.18 36.22 -15.21
N CYS A 650 16.63 37.37 -14.80
CA CYS A 650 17.38 38.62 -14.74
C CYS A 650 18.51 38.59 -13.70
N ASP A 651 19.64 39.19 -14.05
CA ASP A 651 20.77 39.43 -13.15
C ASP A 651 20.42 40.52 -12.11
N TYR A 652 21.26 40.69 -11.07
CA TYR A 652 21.11 41.72 -10.02
C TYR A 652 20.99 43.17 -10.54
N THR A 653 21.27 43.40 -11.82
CA THR A 653 21.26 44.71 -12.49
C THR A 653 19.91 45.10 -13.11
N CYS A 654 18.85 44.30 -12.96
CA CYS A 654 17.52 44.63 -13.47
C CYS A 654 16.63 45.43 -12.51
N GLN A 655 17.21 46.13 -11.53
CA GLN A 655 16.52 47.13 -10.71
C GLN A 655 16.70 48.55 -11.25
#